data_AF-A0A248VPP3-F1
#
_entry.id   AF-A0A248VPP3-F1
#
_cell.length_a   1.000
_cell.length_b   1.000
_cell.length_c   1.000
_cell.angle_alpha   90.00
_cell.angle_beta   90.00
_cell.angle_gamma   90.00
#
_symmetry.space_group_name_H-M   'P 1'
#
loop_
_entity.id
_entity.type
_entity.pdbx_description
1 polymer ?
#
loop_
_entity_poly.entity_id
_entity_poly.type
_entity_poly.pdbx_seq_one_letter_code
_entity_poly.pdbx_strand_id
1 'polypeptide(L)'
;MKDIPDPRGVRPAARIQAPPTAFGLDSLIALAVGVTVVACLYFASAVLIPITLAILLSFLVAPLADALTRLRLGHVASVFAAVVISVSVIGMLGAVIATQLSDLAAGMPRYQATIEQKMETAHSLTIGKLDRFANAAGQALQRATVEPPQPAQRDSASSGGTQSTAKVPAAVPVEVREPVPTPFELARRVLSPAISPLETAFIVFVVMVVILLQRDDLRDRAIRLFGSRDLHRTTTVMDEAARRLSRYFVSQLGLNAGVGVVIGAGLFLIGVPSPILWGILAALLRLVPYVGIWISATLATALAAAVSPGWTMAIWSLALFVTVELLVGQIVEPLLYGRSTGLSPFSVVVAAIFWSWIWGPIGLILSTPLTLCLLVLGRHVRRLEFLDVLLGDQPALTPVENFYQRALAGDPDEAIEQAETLLRDRSLSAYYDEVAIKGLQLAANDVVRGSVTAVQLARIEATTNDLVDVLDGYEDREPATHAGDENWGVVGPMAPSAVDEAQAQPPSPRSVAPAAMEENASSQPPLAASNRVLCIPGRGPLDPLATTLLLQLLGKHGFTSRALPHEAASRASIDSLDADDVGIVCIFYLQIDGIPSHLRYLVRRIHARLPNVSIVVGLWALEDTEKWSADLQTAMGAECYATSLQEIVAACKRVELNRTRAEEAVPLIANG
;
A
#
# COMPACT_ATOMS: atom_id res chain seq x y z
N MET A 1 26.14 26.01 -66.86
CA MET A 1 25.57 24.73 -66.39
C MET A 1 26.70 24.02 -65.66
N LYS A 2 26.71 23.77 -64.35
CA LYS A 2 25.76 23.98 -63.25
C LYS A 2 26.56 23.59 -62.00
N ASP A 3 26.84 24.50 -61.07
CA ASP A 3 27.29 24.15 -59.71
C ASP A 3 26.41 24.94 -58.73
N ILE A 4 25.38 24.25 -58.26
CA ILE A 4 24.41 24.72 -57.28
C ILE A 4 24.89 24.15 -55.93
N PRO A 5 25.05 24.95 -54.86
CA PRO A 5 25.30 24.40 -53.54
C PRO A 5 24.02 23.71 -53.03
N ASP A 6 24.15 22.45 -52.64
CA ASP A 6 23.12 21.64 -52.00
C ASP A 6 22.64 22.28 -50.68
N PRO A 7 21.34 22.56 -50.48
CA PRO A 7 20.82 23.15 -49.24
C PRO A 7 20.55 22.14 -48.12
N ARG A 8 20.96 20.86 -48.24
CA ARG A 8 20.72 19.83 -47.19
C ARG A 8 21.96 19.52 -46.36
N GLY A 9 22.48 20.53 -45.68
CA GLY A 9 23.39 20.33 -44.55
C GLY A 9 22.63 19.82 -43.33
N VAL A 10 22.29 18.53 -43.29
CA VAL A 10 21.84 17.85 -42.06
C VAL A 10 23.01 17.91 -41.08
N ARG A 11 22.93 18.79 -40.08
CA ARG A 11 23.88 18.78 -38.96
C ARG A 11 23.85 17.37 -38.35
N PRO A 12 25.00 16.68 -38.20
CA PRO A 12 24.99 15.41 -37.49
C PRO A 12 24.43 15.64 -36.09
N ALA A 13 23.43 14.83 -35.70
CA ALA A 13 22.83 14.86 -34.38
C ALA A 13 23.96 14.89 -33.34
N ALA A 14 23.99 15.93 -32.50
CA ALA A 14 24.93 16.03 -31.40
C ALA A 14 24.77 14.75 -30.57
N ARG A 15 25.80 13.89 -30.60
CA ARG A 15 25.80 12.64 -29.86
C ARG A 15 25.97 13.02 -28.39
N ILE A 16 24.84 13.21 -27.69
CA ILE A 16 24.80 13.52 -26.26
C ILE A 16 25.40 12.32 -25.53
N GLN A 17 26.57 12.51 -24.94
CA GLN A 17 27.17 11.53 -24.04
C GLN A 17 26.34 11.50 -22.76
N ALA A 18 25.72 10.35 -22.48
CA ALA A 18 25.09 10.10 -21.19
C ALA A 18 26.14 10.27 -20.07
N PRO A 19 25.81 10.91 -18.94
CA PRO A 19 26.74 11.02 -17.83
C PRO A 19 27.18 9.62 -17.38
N PRO A 20 28.47 9.41 -17.03
CA PRO A 20 28.95 8.11 -16.60
C PRO A 20 28.21 7.70 -15.33
N THR A 21 27.47 6.59 -15.40
CA THR A 21 26.86 5.90 -14.25
C THR A 21 27.96 5.23 -13.43
N ALA A 22 28.79 6.01 -12.75
CA ALA A 22 29.61 5.48 -11.67
C ALA A 22 28.69 5.32 -10.46
N PHE A 23 28.54 4.08 -9.96
CA PHE A 23 28.02 3.85 -8.61
C PHE A 23 28.84 4.73 -7.66
N GLY A 24 28.24 5.83 -7.19
CA GLY A 24 28.94 6.85 -6.42
C GLY A 24 29.46 6.26 -5.11
N LEU A 25 30.59 6.79 -4.63
CA LEU A 25 31.13 6.51 -3.29
C LEU A 25 30.02 6.59 -2.21
N ASP A 26 29.07 7.50 -2.40
CA ASP A 26 27.91 7.71 -1.53
C ASP A 26 27.00 6.48 -1.43
N SER A 27 26.79 5.75 -2.53
CA SER A 27 25.99 4.51 -2.52
C SER A 27 26.70 3.39 -1.77
N LEU A 28 28.03 3.30 -1.89
CA LEU A 28 28.84 2.34 -1.14
C LEU A 28 28.86 2.67 0.36
N ILE A 29 28.97 3.95 0.71
CA ILE A 29 28.89 4.41 2.11
C ILE A 29 27.52 4.08 2.70
N ALA A 30 26.43 4.37 1.96
CA ALA A 30 25.07 4.04 2.42
C ALA A 30 24.90 2.53 2.67
N LEU A 31 25.41 1.69 1.76
CA LEU A 31 25.39 0.23 1.92
C LEU A 31 26.21 -0.20 3.15
N ALA A 32 27.42 0.33 3.33
CA ALA A 32 28.27 0.01 4.46
C ALA A 32 27.63 0.42 5.80
N VAL A 33 26.99 1.60 5.86
CA VAL A 33 26.23 2.04 7.04
C VAL A 33 25.07 1.09 7.30
N GLY A 34 24.31 0.70 6.27
CA GLY A 34 23.21 -0.26 6.38
C GLY A 34 23.65 -1.61 6.96
N VAL A 35 24.72 -2.19 6.42
CA VAL A 35 25.28 -3.47 6.91
C VAL A 35 25.76 -3.33 8.36
N THR A 36 26.41 -2.21 8.71
CA THR A 36 26.88 -1.95 10.08
C THR A 36 25.72 -1.86 11.07
N VAL A 37 24.62 -1.19 10.69
CA VAL A 37 23.41 -1.09 11.52
C VAL A 37 22.78 -2.46 11.73
N VAL A 38 22.63 -3.27 10.67
CA VAL A 38 22.08 -4.63 10.78
C VAL A 38 22.97 -5.53 11.65
N ALA A 39 24.29 -5.47 11.48
CA ALA A 39 25.22 -6.20 12.33
C ALA A 39 25.10 -5.77 13.80
N CYS A 40 25.00 -4.47 14.07
CA CYS A 40 24.79 -3.96 15.43
C CYS A 40 23.47 -4.46 16.04
N LEU A 41 22.37 -4.44 15.28
CA LEU A 41 21.06 -4.97 15.73
C LEU A 41 21.11 -6.46 16.06
N TYR A 42 21.87 -7.24 15.30
CA TYR A 42 22.05 -8.67 15.54
C TYR A 42 22.89 -8.95 16.79
N PHE A 43 24.06 -8.31 16.91
CA PHE A 43 24.96 -8.51 18.06
C PHE A 43 24.38 -7.95 19.37
N ALA A 44 23.64 -6.84 19.32
CA ALA A 44 23.00 -6.24 20.49
C ALA A 44 21.64 -6.87 20.84
N SER A 45 21.19 -7.91 20.14
CA SER A 45 19.88 -8.54 20.33
C SER A 45 19.61 -8.95 21.78
N ALA A 46 20.60 -9.44 22.52
CA ALA A 46 20.47 -9.81 23.94
C ALA A 46 20.01 -8.64 24.84
N VAL A 47 20.34 -7.40 24.48
CA VAL A 47 19.94 -6.19 25.21
C VAL A 47 18.76 -5.49 24.55
N LEU A 48 18.71 -5.48 23.21
CA LEU A 48 17.66 -4.81 22.44
C LEU A 48 16.31 -5.53 22.54
N ILE A 49 16.28 -6.86 22.57
CA ILE A 49 15.02 -7.63 22.66
C ILE A 49 14.25 -7.26 23.95
N PRO A 50 14.84 -7.30 25.16
CA PRO A 50 14.15 -6.87 26.37
C PRO A 50 13.68 -5.42 26.34
N ILE A 51 14.50 -4.50 25.83
CA ILE A 51 14.17 -3.07 25.77
C ILE A 51 13.02 -2.83 24.79
N THR A 52 13.08 -3.43 23.60
CA THR A 52 12.04 -3.29 22.58
C THR A 52 10.72 -3.89 23.06
N LEU A 53 10.75 -5.09 23.66
CA LEU A 53 9.57 -5.69 24.27
C LEU A 53 8.99 -4.80 25.38
N ALA A 54 9.83 -4.21 26.22
CA ALA A 54 9.40 -3.27 27.26
C ALA A 54 8.76 -2.00 26.68
N ILE A 55 9.34 -1.42 25.62
CA ILE A 55 8.75 -0.26 24.91
C ILE A 55 7.38 -0.65 24.32
N LEU A 56 7.29 -1.79 23.64
CA LEU A 56 6.03 -2.21 23.01
C LEU A 56 4.94 -2.54 24.04
N LEU A 57 5.29 -3.29 25.09
CA LEU A 57 4.38 -3.55 26.20
C LEU A 57 4.01 -2.26 26.94
N SER A 58 4.91 -1.27 27.00
CA SER A 58 4.57 0.02 27.60
C SER A 58 3.43 0.72 26.89
N PHE A 59 3.38 0.66 25.55
CA PHE A 59 2.28 1.22 24.77
C PHE A 59 0.96 0.49 25.00
N LEU A 60 1.01 -0.80 25.34
CA LEU A 60 -0.16 -1.61 25.66
C LEU A 60 -0.70 -1.33 27.07
N VAL A 61 0.20 -1.13 28.05
CA VAL A 61 -0.14 -0.89 29.46
C VAL A 61 -0.44 0.59 29.75
N ALA A 62 0.13 1.52 28.98
CA ALA A 62 -0.09 2.97 29.12
C ALA A 62 -1.57 3.39 29.23
N PRO A 63 -2.50 2.97 28.36
CA PRO A 63 -3.91 3.37 28.48
C PRO A 63 -4.56 2.84 29.78
N LEU A 64 -4.12 1.68 30.27
CA LEU A 64 -4.57 1.15 31.57
C LEU A 64 -4.04 2.00 32.73
N ALA A 65 -2.76 2.39 32.70
CA ALA A 65 -2.15 3.27 33.69
C ALA A 65 -2.78 4.68 33.69
N ASP A 66 -3.06 5.23 32.51
CA ASP A 66 -3.73 6.51 32.34
C ASP A 66 -5.18 6.44 32.87
N ALA A 67 -5.90 5.35 32.62
CA ALA A 67 -7.24 5.12 33.16
C ALA A 67 -7.23 5.01 34.69
N LEU A 68 -6.26 4.31 35.28
CA LEU A 68 -6.08 4.20 36.74
C LEU A 68 -5.74 5.56 37.39
N THR A 69 -4.99 6.41 36.68
CA THR A 69 -4.69 7.77 37.14
C THR A 69 -5.95 8.64 37.20
N ARG A 70 -6.91 8.42 36.29
CA ARG A 70 -8.23 9.10 36.35
C ARG A 70 -9.06 8.68 37.58
N LEU A 71 -8.78 7.52 38.17
CA LEU A 71 -9.41 7.03 39.40
C LEU A 71 -8.80 7.63 40.69
N ARG A 72 -8.06 8.76 40.58
CA ARG A 72 -7.42 9.51 41.69
C ARG A 72 -6.28 8.78 42.41
N LEU A 73 -5.75 7.70 41.85
CA LEU A 73 -4.48 7.13 42.29
C LEU A 73 -3.34 8.01 41.75
N GLY A 74 -2.36 8.35 42.59
CA GLY A 74 -1.19 9.13 42.14
C GLY A 74 -0.43 8.39 41.03
N HIS A 75 0.22 9.13 40.12
CA HIS A 75 0.86 8.59 38.91
C HIS A 75 1.68 7.31 39.15
N VAL A 76 2.56 7.33 40.16
CA VAL A 76 3.42 6.19 40.49
C VAL A 76 2.58 4.96 40.90
N ALA A 77 1.58 5.14 41.76
CA ALA A 77 0.72 4.06 42.21
C ALA A 77 -0.11 3.47 41.05
N SER A 78 -0.61 4.31 40.15
CA SER A 78 -1.35 3.89 38.95
C SER A 78 -0.50 3.03 38.02
N VAL A 79 0.76 3.41 37.79
CA VAL A 79 1.71 2.62 36.98
C VAL A 79 1.96 1.26 37.61
N PHE A 80 2.30 1.21 38.90
CA PHE A 80 2.51 -0.07 39.59
C PHE A 80 1.26 -0.94 39.58
N ALA A 81 0.08 -0.35 39.83
CA ALA A 81 -1.20 -1.07 39.77
C ALA A 81 -1.47 -1.64 38.37
N ALA A 82 -1.27 -0.85 37.31
CA ALA A 82 -1.47 -1.29 35.92
C ALA A 82 -0.55 -2.46 35.55
N VAL A 83 0.72 -2.39 35.98
CA VAL A 83 1.69 -3.45 35.74
C VAL A 83 1.33 -4.70 36.53
N VAL A 84 0.99 -4.57 37.82
CA VAL A 84 0.58 -5.71 38.66
C VAL A 84 -0.68 -6.38 38.09
N ILE A 85 -1.67 -5.60 37.64
CA ILE A 85 -2.86 -6.13 36.97
C ILE A 85 -2.46 -6.90 35.71
N SER A 86 -1.61 -6.32 34.85
CA SER A 86 -1.16 -6.98 33.61
C SER A 86 -0.41 -8.30 33.87
N VAL A 87 0.51 -8.31 34.83
CA VAL A 87 1.25 -9.51 35.24
C VAL A 87 0.29 -10.55 35.85
N SER A 88 -0.68 -10.12 36.64
CA SER A 88 -1.69 -11.01 37.24
C SER A 88 -2.57 -11.67 36.18
N VAL A 89 -2.98 -10.92 35.14
CA VAL A 89 -3.73 -11.46 34.00
C VAL A 89 -2.89 -12.49 33.24
N ILE A 90 -1.64 -12.19 32.91
CA ILE A 90 -0.74 -13.13 32.22
C ILE A 90 -0.53 -14.40 33.06
N GLY A 91 -0.28 -14.25 34.36
CA GLY A 91 -0.12 -15.35 35.29
C GLY A 91 -1.38 -16.22 35.42
N MET A 92 -2.56 -15.59 35.46
CA MET A 92 -3.85 -16.29 35.47
C MET A 92 -4.06 -17.09 34.19
N LEU A 93 -3.81 -16.49 33.02
CA LEU A 93 -3.90 -17.20 31.73
C LEU A 93 -2.93 -18.39 31.67
N GLY A 94 -1.69 -18.19 32.13
CA GLY A 94 -0.68 -19.26 32.20
C GLY A 94 -1.10 -20.40 33.11
N ALA A 95 -1.68 -20.11 34.27
CA ALA A 95 -2.20 -21.12 35.20
C ALA A 95 -3.38 -21.90 34.59
N VAL A 96 -4.30 -21.21 33.89
CA VAL A 96 -5.40 -21.86 33.16
C VAL A 96 -4.86 -22.77 32.06
N ILE A 97 -3.87 -22.32 31.28
CA ILE A 97 -3.24 -23.16 30.26
C ILE A 97 -2.58 -24.40 30.87
N ALA A 98 -1.82 -24.23 31.96
CA ALA A 98 -1.12 -25.33 32.62
C ALA A 98 -2.08 -26.39 33.15
N THR A 99 -3.17 -25.97 33.82
CA THR A 99 -4.21 -26.88 34.33
C THR A 99 -4.94 -27.62 33.21
N GLN A 100 -5.28 -26.93 32.12
CA GLN A 100 -5.92 -27.56 30.96
C GLN A 100 -4.98 -28.55 30.25
N LEU A 101 -3.69 -28.23 30.14
CA LEU A 101 -2.69 -29.15 29.57
C LEU A 101 -2.51 -30.41 30.43
N SER A 102 -2.51 -30.28 31.75
CA SER A 102 -2.45 -31.46 32.64
C SER A 102 -3.68 -32.36 32.48
N ASP A 103 -4.87 -31.76 32.32
CA ASP A 103 -6.10 -32.52 32.10
C ASP A 103 -6.08 -33.27 30.76
N LEU A 104 -5.55 -32.64 29.71
CA LEU A 104 -5.36 -33.29 28.40
C LEU A 104 -4.36 -34.44 28.47
N ALA A 105 -3.24 -34.26 29.18
CA ALA A 105 -2.23 -35.30 29.36
C ALA A 105 -2.79 -36.50 30.14
N ALA A 106 -3.60 -36.25 31.17
CA ALA A 106 -4.29 -37.30 31.92
C ALA A 106 -5.29 -38.09 31.05
N GLY A 107 -5.89 -37.46 30.04
CA GLY A 107 -6.81 -38.09 29.09
C GLY A 107 -6.14 -38.94 28.00
N MET A 108 -4.81 -38.94 27.88
CA MET A 108 -4.08 -39.52 26.76
C MET A 108 -4.35 -41.01 26.48
N PRO A 109 -4.50 -41.90 27.48
CA PRO A 109 -4.81 -43.31 27.22
C PRO A 109 -6.12 -43.52 26.43
N ARG A 110 -7.13 -42.65 26.64
CA ARG A 110 -8.41 -42.71 25.92
C ARG A 110 -8.26 -42.30 24.45
N TYR A 111 -7.38 -41.33 24.18
CA TYR A 111 -7.13 -40.85 22.83
C TYR A 111 -6.34 -41.88 22.02
N GLN A 112 -5.41 -42.62 22.65
CA GLN A 112 -4.68 -43.72 22.00
C GLN A 112 -5.62 -44.78 21.43
N ALA A 113 -6.58 -45.25 22.23
CA ALA A 113 -7.56 -46.25 21.77
C ALA A 113 -8.39 -45.77 20.56
N THR A 114 -8.75 -44.48 20.52
CA THR A 114 -9.52 -43.89 19.42
C THR A 114 -8.67 -43.72 18.16
N ILE A 115 -7.38 -43.37 18.31
CA ILE A 115 -6.42 -43.25 17.22
C ILE A 115 -6.11 -44.63 16.61
N GLU A 116 -5.90 -45.65 17.44
CA GLU A 116 -5.69 -47.04 17.01
C GLU A 116 -6.88 -47.55 16.20
N GLN A 117 -8.10 -47.34 16.71
CA GLN A 117 -9.33 -47.69 16.00
C GLN A 117 -9.43 -46.95 14.65
N LYS A 118 -9.05 -45.67 14.59
CA LYS A 118 -9.04 -44.91 13.33
C LYS A 118 -7.98 -45.40 12.34
N MET A 119 -6.80 -45.78 12.81
CA MET A 119 -5.78 -46.38 11.95
C MET A 119 -6.25 -47.71 11.36
N GLU A 120 -6.88 -48.57 12.15
CA GLU A 120 -7.46 -49.83 11.67
C GLU A 120 -8.59 -49.59 10.67
N THR A 121 -9.48 -48.63 10.94
CA THR A 121 -10.60 -48.32 10.04
C THR A 121 -10.11 -47.69 8.74
N ALA A 122 -9.13 -46.77 8.80
CA ALA A 122 -8.50 -46.15 7.64
C ALA A 122 -7.69 -47.16 6.82
N HIS A 123 -6.94 -48.06 7.47
CA HIS A 123 -6.23 -49.16 6.82
C HIS A 123 -7.22 -50.13 6.15
N SER A 124 -8.32 -50.50 6.79
CA SER A 124 -9.31 -51.41 6.17
C SER A 124 -10.03 -50.79 4.96
N LEU A 125 -10.30 -49.47 4.97
CA LEU A 125 -10.89 -48.75 3.84
C LEU A 125 -9.90 -48.53 2.68
N THR A 126 -8.61 -48.38 2.99
CA THR A 126 -7.54 -48.14 2.01
C THR A 126 -7.04 -49.47 1.42
N ILE A 127 -6.71 -50.44 2.26
CA ILE A 127 -6.31 -51.81 1.87
C ILE A 127 -7.49 -52.54 1.24
N GLY A 128 -8.72 -52.42 1.73
CA GLY A 128 -9.87 -53.08 1.10
C GLY A 128 -10.20 -52.59 -0.31
N LYS A 129 -9.76 -51.39 -0.69
CA LYS A 129 -9.82 -50.88 -2.08
C LYS A 129 -8.56 -51.27 -2.86
N LEU A 130 -7.38 -51.17 -2.26
CA LEU A 130 -6.12 -51.59 -2.89
C LEU A 130 -6.06 -53.10 -3.15
N ASP A 131 -6.54 -53.96 -2.26
CA ASP A 131 -6.63 -55.41 -2.43
C ASP A 131 -7.58 -55.78 -3.55
N ARG A 132 -8.69 -55.04 -3.73
CA ARG A 132 -9.58 -55.27 -4.89
C ARG A 132 -8.89 -54.89 -6.20
N PHE A 133 -8.12 -53.80 -6.21
CA PHE A 133 -7.32 -53.40 -7.36
C PHE A 133 -6.13 -54.35 -7.61
N ALA A 134 -5.44 -54.79 -6.57
CA ALA A 134 -4.31 -55.70 -6.63
C ALA A 134 -4.73 -57.11 -7.01
N ASN A 135 -5.88 -57.60 -6.53
CA ASN A 135 -6.46 -58.87 -6.96
C ASN A 135 -7.04 -58.78 -8.39
N ALA A 136 -7.62 -57.64 -8.79
CA ALA A 136 -8.04 -57.43 -10.19
C ALA A 136 -6.84 -57.36 -11.14
N ALA A 137 -5.75 -56.69 -10.73
CA ALA A 137 -4.48 -56.66 -11.45
C ALA A 137 -3.80 -58.03 -11.47
N GLY A 138 -3.79 -58.75 -10.35
CA GLY A 138 -3.25 -60.10 -10.21
C GLY A 138 -3.99 -61.12 -11.08
N GLN A 139 -5.32 -61.05 -11.15
CA GLN A 139 -6.12 -61.87 -12.08
C GLN A 139 -5.93 -61.47 -13.55
N ALA A 140 -5.57 -60.22 -13.84
CA ALA A 140 -5.19 -59.80 -15.19
C ALA A 140 -3.79 -60.30 -15.57
N LEU A 141 -2.83 -60.31 -14.64
CA LEU A 141 -1.48 -60.84 -14.84
C LEU A 141 -1.43 -62.38 -14.88
N GLN A 142 -2.29 -63.07 -14.11
CA GLN A 142 -2.41 -64.54 -14.15
C GLN A 142 -3.03 -65.04 -15.46
N ARG A 143 -3.88 -64.24 -16.12
CA ARG A 143 -4.36 -64.56 -17.48
C ARG A 143 -3.28 -64.40 -18.56
N ALA A 144 -2.18 -63.72 -18.26
CA ALA A 144 -1.10 -63.42 -19.21
C ALA A 144 0.17 -64.25 -18.97
N THR A 145 0.25 -65.06 -17.91
CA THR A 145 1.46 -65.83 -17.58
C THR A 145 1.16 -67.33 -17.60
N VAL A 146 1.70 -68.00 -18.61
CA VAL A 146 1.77 -69.45 -18.74
C VAL A 146 2.71 -70.01 -17.68
N GLU A 147 2.25 -71.07 -17.02
CA GLU A 147 2.92 -71.88 -16.00
C GLU A 147 4.22 -72.55 -16.52
N PRO A 148 5.33 -72.46 -15.78
CA PRO A 148 6.45 -73.39 -15.93
C PRO A 148 6.67 -74.25 -14.66
N PRO A 149 7.31 -75.42 -14.80
CA PRO A 149 7.14 -76.56 -13.90
C PRO A 149 7.98 -76.47 -12.62
N GLN A 150 7.43 -77.13 -11.60
CA GLN A 150 7.94 -77.30 -10.25
C GLN A 150 9.22 -78.16 -10.22
N PRO A 151 10.32 -77.72 -9.55
CA PRO A 151 11.45 -78.60 -9.24
C PRO A 151 11.23 -79.34 -7.92
N ALA A 152 11.62 -80.61 -7.95
CA ALA A 152 11.47 -81.63 -6.92
C ALA A 152 12.02 -81.28 -5.53
N GLN A 153 11.29 -81.72 -4.51
CA GLN A 153 11.79 -81.97 -3.16
C GLN A 153 12.97 -82.94 -3.21
N ARG A 154 14.07 -82.58 -2.55
CA ARG A 154 15.12 -83.51 -2.14
C ARG A 154 15.04 -83.68 -0.63
N ASP A 155 14.62 -84.88 -0.24
CA ASP A 155 14.86 -85.43 1.08
C ASP A 155 16.36 -85.66 1.27
N SER A 156 16.90 -85.20 2.40
CA SER A 156 18.13 -85.74 2.96
C SER A 156 17.99 -85.84 4.48
N ALA A 157 17.92 -87.08 4.92
CA ALA A 157 17.98 -87.51 6.32
C ALA A 157 19.42 -87.56 6.84
N SER A 158 19.57 -87.24 8.13
CA SER A 158 20.45 -87.82 9.15
C SER A 158 21.96 -88.01 8.91
N SER A 159 22.75 -87.34 9.76
CA SER A 159 23.87 -87.87 10.58
C SER A 159 24.45 -86.68 11.35
N GLY A 160 24.58 -86.60 12.68
CA GLY A 160 25.02 -87.59 13.67
C GLY A 160 26.33 -87.06 14.28
N GLY A 161 26.29 -86.51 15.52
CA GLY A 161 27.52 -86.06 16.21
C GLY A 161 27.33 -85.14 17.42
N THR A 162 27.17 -85.75 18.60
CA THR A 162 27.80 -85.42 19.90
C THR A 162 27.64 -84.03 20.53
N GLN A 163 26.83 -84.02 21.60
CA GLN A 163 27.01 -83.32 22.89
C GLN A 163 27.79 -81.99 22.94
N SER A 164 27.06 -80.90 23.21
CA SER A 164 27.49 -79.93 24.24
C SER A 164 26.26 -79.27 24.86
N THR A 165 25.96 -79.65 26.09
CA THR A 165 24.99 -79.01 26.99
C THR A 165 25.56 -77.68 27.48
N ALA A 166 25.65 -76.69 26.59
CA ALA A 166 25.81 -75.29 27.00
C ALA A 166 24.41 -74.74 27.32
N LYS A 167 24.01 -74.92 28.59
CA LYS A 167 22.89 -74.23 29.22
C LYS A 167 23.10 -72.73 29.03
N VAL A 168 22.43 -72.13 28.03
CA VAL A 168 22.32 -70.67 27.93
C VAL A 168 21.68 -70.20 29.23
N PRO A 169 22.37 -69.40 30.08
CA PRO A 169 21.74 -68.89 31.28
C PRO A 169 20.59 -67.99 30.83
N ALA A 170 19.38 -68.28 31.35
CA ALA A 170 18.24 -67.40 31.22
C ALA A 170 18.70 -65.98 31.57
N ALA A 171 18.58 -65.07 30.61
CA ALA A 171 18.87 -63.66 30.83
C ALA A 171 17.97 -63.20 31.99
N VAL A 172 18.59 -62.98 33.15
CA VAL A 172 17.92 -62.36 34.29
C VAL A 172 17.56 -60.95 33.83
N PRO A 173 16.29 -60.53 33.87
CA PRO A 173 15.94 -59.16 33.57
C PRO A 173 16.62 -58.30 34.64
N VAL A 174 17.67 -57.58 34.24
CA VAL A 174 18.27 -56.55 35.08
C VAL A 174 17.27 -55.40 35.06
N GLU A 175 16.39 -55.38 36.05
CA GLU A 175 15.57 -54.22 36.35
C GLU A 175 16.54 -53.12 36.79
N VAL A 176 16.86 -52.22 35.85
CA VAL A 176 17.57 -50.99 36.14
C VAL A 176 16.64 -50.17 37.04
N ARG A 177 16.80 -50.31 38.36
CA ARG A 177 16.29 -49.34 39.32
C ARG A 177 17.00 -48.03 39.02
N GLU A 178 16.36 -47.18 38.23
CA GLU A 178 16.75 -45.78 38.14
C GLU A 178 16.77 -45.24 39.59
N PRO A 179 17.91 -44.74 40.09
CA PRO A 179 17.97 -44.16 41.42
C PRO A 179 16.90 -43.07 41.49
N VAL A 180 15.99 -43.17 42.47
CA VAL A 180 14.91 -42.20 42.68
C VAL A 180 15.55 -40.81 42.61
N PRO A 181 15.18 -39.96 41.63
CA PRO A 181 15.77 -38.64 41.50
C PRO A 181 15.63 -37.94 42.84
N THR A 182 16.75 -37.47 43.39
CA THR A 182 16.70 -36.70 44.63
C THR A 182 15.77 -35.50 44.40
N PRO A 183 14.97 -35.06 45.39
CA PRO A 183 14.08 -33.91 45.23
C PRO A 183 14.78 -32.66 44.68
N PHE A 184 16.09 -32.55 44.92
CA PHE A 184 16.96 -31.51 44.37
C PHE A 184 17.24 -31.65 42.87
N GLU A 185 17.48 -32.86 42.35
CA GLU A 185 17.64 -33.09 40.91
C GLU A 185 16.33 -32.87 40.15
N LEU A 186 15.19 -33.24 40.76
CA LEU A 186 13.87 -32.94 40.19
C LEU A 186 13.61 -31.43 40.13
N ALA A 187 13.93 -30.71 41.21
CA ALA A 187 13.82 -29.25 41.26
C ALA A 187 14.73 -28.58 40.23
N ARG A 188 15.98 -29.02 40.09
CA ARG A 188 16.94 -28.48 39.12
C ARG A 188 16.51 -28.74 37.67
N ARG A 189 15.95 -29.91 37.37
CA ARG A 189 15.47 -30.29 36.03
C ARG A 189 14.23 -29.51 35.59
N VAL A 190 13.38 -29.10 36.54
CA VAL A 190 12.22 -28.22 36.29
C VAL A 190 12.62 -26.74 36.28
N LEU A 191 13.56 -26.33 37.12
CA LEU A 191 13.94 -24.92 37.27
C LEU A 191 14.92 -24.45 36.19
N SER A 192 15.80 -25.31 35.66
CA SER A 192 16.82 -24.88 34.68
C SER A 192 16.24 -24.28 33.38
N PRO A 193 15.16 -24.83 32.77
CA PRO A 193 14.57 -24.23 31.58
C PRO A 193 13.79 -22.93 31.88
N ALA A 194 13.34 -22.74 33.13
CA ALA A 194 12.52 -21.60 33.53
C ALA A 194 13.35 -20.34 33.88
N ILE A 195 14.63 -20.48 34.23
CA ILE A 195 15.47 -19.36 34.67
C ILE A 195 15.69 -18.33 33.56
N SER A 196 16.04 -18.76 32.34
CA SER A 196 16.32 -17.86 31.22
C SER A 196 15.14 -16.93 30.83
N PRO A 197 13.90 -17.44 30.63
CA PRO A 197 12.77 -16.57 30.35
C PRO A 197 12.38 -15.70 31.55
N LEU A 198 12.61 -16.17 32.79
CA LEU A 198 12.33 -15.39 34.00
C LEU A 198 13.28 -14.18 34.13
N GLU A 199 14.56 -14.36 33.83
CA GLU A 199 15.54 -13.26 33.77
C GLU A 199 15.12 -12.20 32.75
N THR A 200 14.78 -12.64 31.53
CA THR A 200 14.31 -11.75 30.46
C THR A 200 13.03 -11.02 30.89
N ALA A 201 12.07 -11.73 31.47
CA ALA A 201 10.82 -11.13 31.96
C ALA A 201 11.06 -10.11 33.08
N PHE A 202 12.02 -10.37 33.99
CA PHE A 202 12.39 -9.43 35.04
C PHE A 202 13.01 -8.15 34.45
N ILE A 203 13.93 -8.27 33.48
CA ILE A 203 14.52 -7.11 32.79
C ILE A 203 13.43 -6.31 32.08
N VAL A 204 12.57 -6.98 31.30
CA VAL A 204 11.45 -6.34 30.59
C VAL A 204 10.53 -5.63 31.57
N PHE A 205 10.19 -6.25 32.70
CA PHE A 205 9.38 -5.66 33.76
C PHE A 205 10.01 -4.38 34.31
N VAL A 206 11.29 -4.44 34.72
CA VAL A 206 12.00 -3.27 35.28
C VAL A 206 12.07 -2.13 34.26
N VAL A 207 12.49 -2.44 33.02
CA VAL A 207 12.61 -1.45 31.96
C VAL A 207 11.24 -0.85 31.61
N MET A 208 10.19 -1.67 31.52
CA MET A 208 8.83 -1.21 31.26
C MET A 208 8.33 -0.28 32.37
N VAL A 209 8.52 -0.62 33.64
CA VAL A 209 8.14 0.24 34.77
C VAL A 209 8.88 1.57 34.71
N VAL A 210 10.19 1.57 34.43
CA VAL A 210 10.97 2.81 34.26
C VAL A 210 10.45 3.65 33.08
N ILE A 211 10.16 3.03 31.93
CA ILE A 211 9.60 3.72 30.77
C ILE A 211 8.24 4.34 31.07
N LEU A 212 7.37 3.64 31.81
CA LEU A 212 6.05 4.18 32.20
C LEU A 212 6.21 5.33 33.20
N LEU A 213 7.09 5.19 34.20
CA LEU A 213 7.29 6.22 35.23
C LEU A 213 7.97 7.48 34.67
N GLN A 214 8.89 7.32 33.73
CA GLN A 214 9.67 8.41 33.14
C GLN A 214 9.23 8.74 31.70
N ARG A 215 7.99 8.42 31.34
CA ARG A 215 7.48 8.59 29.97
C ARG A 215 7.70 10.00 29.43
N ASP A 216 7.38 11.01 30.24
CA ASP A 216 7.51 12.42 29.87
C ASP A 216 9.00 12.83 29.73
N ASP A 217 9.85 12.46 30.68
CA ASP A 217 11.29 12.75 30.64
C ASP A 217 11.99 12.06 29.44
N LEU A 218 11.65 10.80 29.17
CA LEU A 218 12.22 10.04 28.06
C LEU A 218 11.78 10.62 26.71
N ARG A 219 10.52 11.06 26.63
CA ARG A 219 9.99 11.77 25.46
C ARG A 219 10.74 13.08 25.24
N ASP A 220 10.90 13.91 26.26
CA ASP A 220 11.58 15.20 26.15
C ASP A 220 13.05 15.04 25.73
N ARG A 221 13.73 14.02 26.25
CA ARG A 221 15.10 13.65 25.84
C ARG A 221 15.15 13.20 24.38
N ALA A 222 14.19 12.39 23.93
CA ALA A 222 14.11 11.97 22.54
C ALA A 222 13.86 13.18 21.60
N ILE A 223 12.93 14.07 21.97
CA ILE A 223 12.66 15.29 21.20
C ILE A 223 13.92 16.15 21.09
N ARG A 224 14.68 16.31 22.17
CA ARG A 224 15.94 17.07 22.14
C ARG A 224 17.02 16.42 21.28
N LEU A 225 17.07 15.09 21.20
CA LEU A 225 18.04 14.36 20.38
C LEU A 225 17.74 14.48 18.87
N PHE A 226 16.45 14.47 18.50
CA PHE A 226 16.00 14.43 17.10
C PHE A 226 15.51 15.78 16.55
N GLY A 227 15.11 16.73 17.40
CA GLY A 227 14.45 17.98 17.03
C GLY A 227 15.28 19.23 17.38
N SER A 228 16.36 19.50 16.63
CA SER A 228 17.20 20.69 16.86
C SER A 228 16.73 21.97 16.15
N ARG A 229 15.71 21.89 15.28
CA ARG A 229 15.27 23.04 14.45
C ARG A 229 13.80 23.45 14.58
N ASP A 230 12.92 22.62 15.14
CA ASP A 230 11.49 22.95 15.29
C ASP A 230 10.84 22.14 16.43
N LEU A 231 11.06 22.58 17.68
CA LEU A 231 10.72 21.83 18.89
C LEU A 231 9.20 21.58 19.01
N HIS A 232 8.37 22.56 18.65
CA HIS A 232 6.91 22.44 18.76
C HIS A 232 6.35 21.42 17.76
N ARG A 233 6.80 21.48 16.50
CA ARG A 233 6.37 20.53 15.45
C ARG A 233 6.85 19.12 15.73
N THR A 234 8.08 18.92 16.20
CA THR A 234 8.59 17.58 16.58
C THR A 234 7.83 17.00 17.78
N THR A 235 7.45 17.85 18.74
CA THR A 235 6.74 17.44 19.96
C THR A 235 5.33 16.92 19.65
N THR A 236 4.54 17.65 18.85
CA THR A 236 3.17 17.24 18.48
C THR A 236 3.17 15.98 17.63
N VAL A 237 4.13 15.88 16.71
CA VAL A 237 4.34 14.74 15.83
C VAL A 237 4.69 13.45 16.59
N MET A 238 5.63 13.50 17.53
CA MET A 238 6.04 12.32 18.31
C MET A 238 4.93 11.83 19.24
N ASP A 239 4.15 12.75 19.80
CA ASP A 239 2.99 12.41 20.63
C ASP A 239 1.90 11.71 19.82
N GLU A 240 1.66 12.22 18.61
CA GLU A 240 0.68 11.65 17.71
C GLU A 240 1.10 10.26 17.24
N ALA A 241 2.39 10.07 16.92
CA ALA A 241 2.99 8.78 16.65
C ALA A 241 2.79 7.79 17.81
N ALA A 242 3.11 8.18 19.05
CA ALA A 242 2.98 7.32 20.23
C ALA A 242 1.51 6.92 20.50
N ARG A 243 0.56 7.87 20.38
CA ARG A 243 -0.87 7.59 20.55
C ARG A 243 -1.40 6.64 19.48
N ARG A 244 -0.98 6.81 18.22
CA ARG A 244 -1.35 5.91 17.11
C ARG A 244 -0.86 4.49 17.36
N LEU A 245 0.42 4.34 17.75
CA LEU A 245 0.98 3.04 18.13
C LEU A 245 0.19 2.39 19.27
N SER A 246 -0.03 3.10 20.37
CA SER A 246 -0.79 2.56 21.51
C SER A 246 -2.20 2.12 21.11
N ARG A 247 -2.94 2.93 20.33
CA ARG A 247 -4.27 2.56 19.83
C ARG A 247 -4.24 1.30 18.97
N TYR A 248 -3.25 1.16 18.09
CA TYR A 248 -3.06 -0.05 17.29
C TYR A 248 -2.84 -1.28 18.17
N PHE A 249 -1.93 -1.23 19.14
CA PHE A 249 -1.67 -2.38 20.03
C PHE A 249 -2.89 -2.80 20.85
N VAL A 250 -3.62 -1.82 21.39
CA VAL A 250 -4.85 -2.08 22.15
C VAL A 250 -5.91 -2.71 21.25
N SER A 251 -6.07 -2.20 20.03
CA SER A 251 -7.01 -2.74 19.05
C SER A 251 -6.62 -4.17 18.65
N GLN A 252 -5.34 -4.43 18.44
CA GLN A 252 -4.81 -5.76 18.12
C GLN A 252 -5.02 -6.75 19.28
N LEU A 253 -4.76 -6.33 20.53
CA LEU A 253 -5.02 -7.17 21.69
C LEU A 253 -6.52 -7.45 21.85
N GLY A 254 -7.37 -6.43 21.68
CA GLY A 254 -8.83 -6.56 21.74
C GLY A 254 -9.37 -7.50 20.66
N LEU A 255 -8.88 -7.37 19.42
CA LEU A 255 -9.23 -8.24 18.30
C LEU A 255 -8.80 -9.69 18.59
N ASN A 256 -7.55 -9.90 18.99
CA ASN A 256 -7.03 -11.24 19.30
C ASN A 256 -7.79 -11.90 20.45
N ALA A 257 -8.10 -11.14 21.51
CA ALA A 257 -8.91 -11.62 22.62
C ALA A 257 -10.34 -11.98 22.16
N GLY A 258 -10.98 -11.13 21.35
CA GLY A 258 -12.30 -11.39 20.78
C GLY A 258 -12.33 -12.67 19.93
N VAL A 259 -11.34 -12.85 19.06
CA VAL A 259 -11.19 -14.07 18.25
C VAL A 259 -11.00 -15.31 19.14
N GLY A 260 -10.16 -15.22 20.18
CA GLY A 260 -9.98 -16.31 21.13
C GLY A 260 -11.26 -16.70 21.87
N VAL A 261 -12.07 -15.70 22.27
CA VAL A 261 -13.38 -15.94 22.89
C VAL A 261 -14.34 -16.61 21.92
N VAL A 262 -14.42 -16.14 20.67
CA VAL A 262 -15.30 -16.73 19.63
C VAL A 262 -14.88 -18.17 19.32
N ILE A 263 -13.59 -18.43 19.16
CA ILE A 263 -13.06 -19.78 18.92
C ILE A 263 -13.33 -20.68 20.13
N GLY A 264 -13.05 -20.22 21.34
CA GLY A 264 -13.32 -20.97 22.57
C GLY A 264 -14.81 -21.30 22.71
N ALA A 265 -15.70 -20.34 22.47
CA ALA A 265 -17.14 -20.54 22.48
C ALA A 265 -17.59 -21.52 21.39
N GLY A 266 -17.09 -21.38 20.16
CA GLY A 266 -17.41 -22.29 19.06
C GLY A 266 -16.95 -23.72 19.31
N LEU A 267 -15.73 -23.92 19.83
CA LEU A 267 -15.21 -25.23 20.20
C LEU A 267 -15.99 -25.85 21.36
N PHE A 268 -16.44 -25.02 22.32
CA PHE A 268 -17.33 -25.47 23.39
C PHE A 268 -18.66 -25.98 22.83
N LEU A 269 -19.27 -25.27 21.88
CA LEU A 269 -20.51 -25.70 21.21
C LEU A 269 -20.34 -26.99 20.37
N ILE A 270 -19.16 -27.17 19.76
CA ILE A 270 -18.81 -28.40 19.03
C ILE A 270 -18.53 -29.57 20.01
N GLY A 271 -18.24 -29.26 21.28
CA GLY A 271 -17.96 -30.22 22.34
C GLY A 271 -16.48 -30.61 22.46
N VAL A 272 -15.56 -29.85 21.87
CA VAL A 272 -14.11 -30.15 21.88
C VAL A 272 -13.57 -30.01 23.31
N PRO A 273 -12.77 -30.96 23.83
CA PRO A 273 -12.19 -30.85 25.16
C PRO A 273 -11.30 -29.63 25.30
N SER A 274 -11.30 -29.05 26.50
CA SER A 274 -10.50 -27.87 26.84
C SER A 274 -10.70 -26.68 25.88
N PRO A 275 -11.95 -26.24 25.62
CA PRO A 275 -12.21 -25.18 24.65
C PRO A 275 -11.59 -23.84 25.07
N ILE A 276 -11.50 -23.59 26.38
CA ILE A 276 -10.85 -22.40 26.95
C ILE A 276 -9.35 -22.39 26.61
N LEU A 277 -8.67 -23.54 26.69
CA LEU A 277 -7.26 -23.66 26.33
C LEU A 277 -7.04 -23.26 24.88
N TRP A 278 -7.83 -23.81 23.97
CA TRP A 278 -7.71 -23.53 22.54
C TRP A 278 -8.11 -22.10 22.18
N GLY A 279 -9.09 -21.51 22.88
CA GLY A 279 -9.44 -20.10 22.73
C GLY A 279 -8.30 -19.16 23.18
N ILE A 280 -7.70 -19.42 24.35
CA ILE A 280 -6.53 -18.65 24.83
C ILE A 280 -5.35 -18.86 23.88
N LEU A 281 -5.08 -20.09 23.46
CA LEU A 281 -3.97 -20.41 22.56
C LEU A 281 -4.16 -19.73 21.19
N ALA A 282 -5.38 -19.68 20.67
CA ALA A 282 -5.70 -18.95 19.45
C ALA A 282 -5.46 -17.45 19.59
N ALA A 283 -5.88 -16.83 20.70
CA ALA A 283 -5.62 -15.42 20.98
C ALA A 283 -4.13 -15.10 21.08
N LEU A 284 -3.36 -15.95 21.78
CA LEU A 284 -1.92 -15.76 21.97
C LEU A 284 -1.14 -16.01 20.68
N LEU A 285 -1.42 -17.12 19.99
CA LEU A 285 -0.71 -17.46 18.76
C LEU A 285 -1.03 -16.48 17.64
N ARG A 286 -2.23 -15.87 17.58
CA ARG A 286 -2.57 -14.84 16.59
C ARG A 286 -1.67 -13.58 16.66
N LEU A 287 -0.90 -13.40 17.75
CA LEU A 287 0.17 -12.38 17.77
C LEU A 287 1.27 -12.66 16.73
N VAL A 288 1.44 -13.91 16.30
CA VAL A 288 2.35 -14.32 15.22
C VAL A 288 1.65 -14.14 13.86
N PRO A 289 2.12 -13.22 13.00
CA PRO A 289 1.49 -12.95 11.71
C PRO A 289 1.42 -14.20 10.82
N TYR A 290 0.31 -14.37 10.10
CA TYR A 290 0.01 -15.42 9.11
C TYR A 290 0.02 -16.87 9.59
N VAL A 291 0.80 -17.22 10.62
CA VAL A 291 1.07 -18.62 11.01
C VAL A 291 0.33 -19.00 12.28
N GLY A 292 0.17 -18.04 13.19
CA GLY A 292 -0.33 -18.28 14.54
C GLY A 292 -1.67 -19.01 14.61
N ILE A 293 -2.66 -18.50 13.89
CA ILE A 293 -4.00 -19.07 13.89
C ILE A 293 -4.04 -20.49 13.33
N TRP A 294 -3.24 -20.79 12.31
CA TRP A 294 -3.17 -22.12 11.69
C TRP A 294 -2.48 -23.14 12.58
N ILE A 295 -1.48 -22.73 13.36
CA ILE A 295 -0.89 -23.60 14.40
C ILE A 295 -1.98 -23.96 15.42
N SER A 296 -2.71 -22.97 15.93
CA SER A 296 -3.80 -23.22 16.89
C SER A 296 -4.89 -24.12 16.28
N ALA A 297 -5.29 -23.85 15.04
CA ALA A 297 -6.31 -24.60 14.33
C ALA A 297 -5.89 -26.07 14.12
N THR A 298 -4.65 -26.29 13.71
CA THR A 298 -4.10 -27.63 13.48
C THR A 298 -4.07 -28.44 14.76
N LEU A 299 -3.55 -27.87 15.85
CA LEU A 299 -3.45 -28.55 17.14
C LEU A 299 -4.84 -28.85 17.73
N ALA A 300 -5.77 -27.89 17.69
CA ALA A 300 -7.14 -28.07 18.18
C ALA A 300 -7.91 -29.11 17.35
N THR A 301 -7.77 -29.06 16.03
CA THR A 301 -8.42 -30.00 15.10
C THR A 301 -7.84 -31.40 15.23
N ALA A 302 -6.52 -31.53 15.42
CA ALA A 302 -5.89 -32.82 15.68
C ALA A 302 -6.42 -33.45 16.98
N LEU A 303 -6.59 -32.65 18.04
CA LEU A 303 -7.22 -33.13 19.27
C LEU A 303 -8.68 -33.54 19.02
N ALA A 304 -9.48 -32.72 18.33
CA ALA A 304 -10.86 -33.05 18.00
C ALA A 304 -10.98 -34.36 17.19
N ALA A 305 -10.01 -34.61 16.30
CA ALA A 305 -9.88 -35.86 15.56
C ALA A 305 -9.48 -37.04 16.47
N ALA A 306 -8.66 -36.83 17.49
CA ALA A 306 -8.25 -37.87 18.44
C ALA A 306 -9.35 -38.25 19.45
N VAL A 307 -10.23 -37.31 19.80
CA VAL A 307 -11.26 -37.48 20.85
C VAL A 307 -12.51 -38.19 20.33
N SER A 308 -12.91 -37.88 19.09
CA SER A 308 -14.15 -38.39 18.51
C SER A 308 -13.92 -39.61 17.60
N PRO A 309 -14.77 -40.66 17.66
CA PRO A 309 -14.66 -41.80 16.75
C PRO A 309 -14.86 -41.42 15.27
N GLY A 310 -15.67 -40.38 15.00
CA GLY A 310 -15.91 -39.84 13.66
C GLY A 310 -14.96 -38.70 13.27
N TRP A 311 -15.08 -38.22 12.03
CA TRP A 311 -14.36 -37.02 11.54
C TRP A 311 -15.14 -35.71 11.73
N THR A 312 -16.42 -35.81 12.06
CA THR A 312 -17.35 -34.67 12.14
C THR A 312 -16.85 -33.57 13.06
N MET A 313 -16.36 -33.92 14.25
CA MET A 313 -15.87 -32.94 15.23
C MET A 313 -14.63 -32.19 14.73
N ALA A 314 -13.71 -32.89 14.06
CA ALA A 314 -12.51 -32.31 13.47
C ALA A 314 -12.86 -31.40 12.29
N ILE A 315 -13.78 -31.82 11.43
CA ILE A 315 -14.25 -31.01 10.28
C ILE A 315 -14.92 -29.73 10.77
N TRP A 316 -15.81 -29.80 11.75
CA TRP A 316 -16.45 -28.61 12.32
C TRP A 316 -15.47 -27.72 13.06
N SER A 317 -14.49 -28.28 13.78
CA SER A 317 -13.40 -27.51 14.38
C SER A 317 -12.62 -26.74 13.33
N LEU A 318 -12.16 -27.41 12.26
CA LEU A 318 -11.43 -26.76 11.18
C LEU A 318 -12.29 -25.70 10.48
N ALA A 319 -13.56 -26.02 10.18
CA ALA A 319 -14.50 -25.09 9.58
C ALA A 319 -14.71 -23.84 10.45
N LEU A 320 -14.77 -23.99 11.78
CA LEU A 320 -14.86 -22.87 12.71
C LEU A 320 -13.64 -21.95 12.59
N PHE A 321 -12.42 -22.49 12.68
CA PHE A 321 -11.19 -21.69 12.56
C PHE A 321 -11.11 -20.97 11.21
N VAL A 322 -11.39 -21.68 10.11
CA VAL A 322 -11.36 -21.10 8.75
C VAL A 322 -12.42 -20.01 8.60
N THR A 323 -13.64 -20.24 9.08
CA THR A 323 -14.74 -19.27 8.97
C THR A 323 -14.46 -18.02 9.80
N VAL A 324 -13.99 -18.19 11.03
CA VAL A 324 -13.61 -17.06 11.89
C VAL A 324 -12.44 -16.29 11.27
N GLU A 325 -11.42 -16.97 10.75
CA GLU A 325 -10.29 -16.31 10.10
C GLU A 325 -10.72 -15.52 8.86
N LEU A 326 -11.58 -16.10 8.02
CA LEU A 326 -12.09 -15.43 6.82
C LEU A 326 -12.96 -14.22 7.17
N LEU A 327 -13.86 -14.36 8.15
CA LEU A 327 -14.74 -13.27 8.60
C LEU A 327 -13.91 -12.14 9.23
N VAL A 328 -12.93 -12.49 10.07
CA VAL A 328 -12.08 -11.49 10.70
C VAL A 328 -11.19 -10.79 9.67
N GLY A 329 -10.48 -11.55 8.84
CA GLY A 329 -9.54 -10.99 7.86
C GLY A 329 -10.20 -10.19 6.73
N GLN A 330 -11.41 -10.55 6.30
CA GLN A 330 -12.08 -9.88 5.17
C GLN A 330 -13.11 -8.83 5.60
N ILE A 331 -13.62 -8.88 6.83
CA ILE A 331 -14.68 -7.96 7.30
C ILE A 331 -14.23 -7.16 8.51
N VAL A 332 -13.79 -7.83 9.59
CA VAL A 332 -13.50 -7.13 10.85
C VAL A 332 -12.24 -6.28 10.76
N GLU A 333 -11.16 -6.81 10.17
CA GLU A 333 -9.88 -6.11 10.07
C GLU A 333 -10.00 -4.83 9.21
N PRO A 334 -10.61 -4.85 8.01
CA PRO A 334 -10.85 -3.61 7.24
C PRO A 334 -11.72 -2.59 7.97
N LEU A 335 -12.74 -3.04 8.72
CA LEU A 335 -13.62 -2.14 9.49
C LEU A 335 -12.92 -1.53 10.71
N LEU A 336 -12.06 -2.30 11.38
CA LEU A 336 -11.38 -1.86 12.61
C LEU A 336 -10.17 -0.97 12.31
N TYR A 337 -9.46 -1.26 11.21
CA TYR A 337 -8.21 -0.59 10.86
C TYR A 337 -8.33 0.41 9.70
N GLY A 338 -9.46 0.46 8.99
CA GLY A 338 -9.62 1.29 7.79
C GLY A 338 -8.77 0.80 6.61
N ARG A 339 -8.56 1.65 5.58
CA ARG A 339 -7.58 1.38 4.51
C ARG A 339 -6.17 1.33 5.11
N SER A 340 -5.78 0.13 5.54
CA SER A 340 -4.47 -0.31 6.08
C SER A 340 -3.85 0.53 7.22
N THR A 341 -3.05 -0.12 8.06
CA THR A 341 -2.23 0.50 9.10
C THR A 341 -1.12 1.43 8.57
N GLY A 342 -1.18 1.79 7.29
CA GLY A 342 -0.13 2.47 6.55
C GLY A 342 0.93 1.54 5.98
N LEU A 343 0.89 0.23 6.28
CA LEU A 343 1.90 -0.74 5.86
C LEU A 343 1.46 -1.47 4.59
N SER A 344 2.35 -1.54 3.60
CA SER A 344 2.12 -2.39 2.43
C SER A 344 2.10 -3.87 2.83
N PRO A 345 1.17 -4.69 2.29
CA PRO A 345 1.13 -6.14 2.55
C PRO A 345 2.47 -6.83 2.24
N PHE A 346 3.16 -6.38 1.19
CA PHE A 346 4.48 -6.88 0.83
C PHE A 346 5.50 -6.59 1.94
N SER A 347 5.48 -5.37 2.49
CA SER A 347 6.40 -4.94 3.54
C SER A 347 6.19 -5.71 4.84
N VAL A 348 4.96 -6.14 5.15
CA VAL A 348 4.69 -7.02 6.30
C VAL A 348 5.35 -8.39 6.12
N VAL A 349 5.29 -8.99 4.94
CA VAL A 349 5.92 -10.30 4.66
C VAL A 349 7.44 -10.18 4.70
N VAL A 350 8.02 -9.17 4.06
CA VAL A 350 9.47 -8.93 4.08
C VAL A 350 9.95 -8.66 5.50
N ALA A 351 9.22 -7.86 6.27
CA ALA A 351 9.52 -7.62 7.67
C ALA A 351 9.46 -8.90 8.50
N ALA A 352 8.48 -9.79 8.28
CA ALA A 352 8.37 -11.05 9.01
C ALA A 352 9.62 -11.91 8.81
N ILE A 353 10.10 -12.02 7.57
CA ILE A 353 11.33 -12.74 7.21
C ILE A 353 12.55 -12.06 7.83
N PHE A 354 12.68 -10.74 7.66
CA PHE A 354 13.82 -9.96 8.16
C PHE A 354 13.96 -10.04 9.68
N TRP A 355 12.90 -9.74 10.43
CA TRP A 355 12.94 -9.76 11.89
C TRP A 355 13.07 -11.18 12.45
N SER A 356 12.44 -12.17 11.81
CA SER A 356 12.64 -13.58 12.18
C SER A 356 14.08 -14.03 12.00
N TRP A 357 14.79 -13.50 11.00
CA TRP A 357 16.20 -13.82 10.79
C TRP A 357 17.12 -13.17 11.83
N ILE A 358 16.84 -11.93 12.26
CA ILE A 358 17.67 -11.21 13.23
C ILE A 358 17.43 -11.71 14.67
N TRP A 359 16.17 -11.82 15.10
CA TRP A 359 15.81 -12.11 16.51
C TRP A 359 15.03 -13.43 16.69
N GLY A 360 14.98 -14.29 15.67
CA GLY A 360 14.33 -15.59 15.76
C GLY A 360 12.80 -15.50 15.97
N PRO A 361 12.20 -16.43 16.74
CA PRO A 361 10.75 -16.42 17.00
C PRO A 361 10.24 -15.13 17.66
N ILE A 362 11.05 -14.50 18.50
CA ILE A 362 10.70 -13.23 19.15
C ILE A 362 10.63 -12.12 18.10
N GLY A 363 11.60 -12.08 17.17
CA GLY A 363 11.57 -11.14 16.05
C GLY A 363 10.34 -11.30 15.17
N LEU A 364 9.88 -12.53 14.92
CA LEU A 364 8.65 -12.78 14.17
C LEU A 364 7.42 -12.20 14.87
N ILE A 365 7.28 -12.40 16.19
CA ILE A 365 6.19 -11.83 17.00
C ILE A 365 6.24 -10.29 16.97
N LEU A 366 7.44 -9.73 17.05
CA LEU A 366 7.65 -8.28 17.07
C LEU A 366 7.72 -7.64 15.69
N SER A 367 7.61 -8.41 14.62
CA SER A 367 7.88 -7.93 13.26
C SER A 367 6.96 -6.80 12.84
N THR A 368 5.65 -7.04 12.84
CA THR A 368 4.63 -6.03 12.50
C THR A 368 4.75 -4.77 13.36
N PRO A 369 4.83 -4.87 14.70
CA PRO A 369 4.91 -3.66 15.52
C PRO A 369 6.20 -2.87 15.37
N LEU A 370 7.37 -3.53 15.25
CA LEU A 370 8.62 -2.83 14.98
C LEU A 370 8.60 -2.13 13.62
N THR A 371 8.00 -2.78 12.62
CA THR A 371 7.90 -2.23 11.27
C THR A 371 6.96 -1.03 11.23
N LEU A 372 5.87 -1.07 12.01
CA LEU A 372 5.00 0.09 12.21
C LEU A 372 5.73 1.23 12.91
N CYS A 373 6.54 0.96 13.94
CA CYS A 373 7.38 1.98 14.58
C CYS A 373 8.35 2.62 13.57
N LEU A 374 8.98 1.82 12.70
CA LEU A 374 9.89 2.30 11.66
C LEU A 374 9.17 3.14 10.61
N LEU A 375 8.02 2.68 10.13
CA LEU A 375 7.16 3.41 9.20
C LEU A 375 6.77 4.77 9.77
N VAL A 376 6.26 4.80 11.01
CA VAL A 376 5.84 6.03 11.68
C VAL A 376 7.02 6.96 11.89
N LEU A 377 8.22 6.44 12.18
CA LEU A 377 9.42 7.27 12.26
C LEU A 377 9.80 7.86 10.89
N GLY A 378 9.66 7.09 9.81
CA GLY A 378 9.91 7.52 8.43
C GLY A 378 9.02 8.67 7.98
N ARG A 379 7.73 8.61 8.31
CA ARG A 379 6.74 9.67 8.01
C ARG A 379 7.05 11.02 8.65
N HIS A 380 7.81 11.02 9.74
CA HIS A 380 7.99 12.18 10.59
C HIS A 380 9.42 12.72 10.60
N VAL A 381 10.39 11.91 10.18
CA VAL A 381 11.80 12.29 10.10
C VAL A 381 12.21 12.33 8.63
N ARG A 382 12.43 13.53 8.08
CA ARG A 382 12.83 13.73 6.66
C ARG A 382 14.00 12.85 6.19
N ARG A 383 14.95 12.54 7.07
CA ARG A 383 16.10 11.67 6.73
C ARG A 383 15.74 10.19 6.59
N LEU A 384 14.60 9.79 7.15
CA LEU A 384 14.09 8.43 7.18
C LEU A 384 12.85 8.26 6.27
N GLU A 385 12.54 9.25 5.43
CA GLU A 385 11.41 9.23 4.50
C GLU A 385 11.44 8.00 3.57
N PHE A 386 12.62 7.49 3.26
CA PHE A 386 12.78 6.23 2.52
C PHE A 386 12.09 5.02 3.20
N LEU A 387 11.93 5.03 4.54
CA LEU A 387 11.19 3.99 5.26
C LEU A 387 9.69 4.08 4.98
N ASP A 388 9.15 5.29 4.78
CA ASP A 388 7.76 5.45 4.38
C ASP A 388 7.54 4.97 2.95
N VAL A 389 8.47 5.25 2.04
CA VAL A 389 8.42 4.75 0.66
C VAL A 389 8.55 3.21 0.60
N LEU A 390 9.45 2.63 1.41
CA LEU A 390 9.72 1.18 1.39
C LEU A 390 8.66 0.36 2.15
N LEU A 391 8.19 0.87 3.29
CA LEU A 391 7.28 0.14 4.19
C LEU A 391 5.83 0.56 4.02
N GLY A 392 5.59 1.75 3.46
CA GLY A 392 4.29 2.37 3.32
C GLY A 392 3.40 1.70 2.29
N ASP A 393 2.10 1.97 2.39
CA ASP A 393 1.04 1.57 1.47
C ASP A 393 0.70 2.64 0.43
N GLN A 394 1.38 3.80 0.46
CA GLN A 394 1.21 4.83 -0.55
C GLN A 394 1.82 4.38 -1.88
N PRO A 395 1.20 4.75 -3.03
CA PRO A 395 1.79 4.45 -4.33
C PRO A 395 3.19 5.06 -4.40
N ALA A 396 4.17 4.25 -4.81
CA ALA A 396 5.59 4.61 -4.78
C ALA A 396 5.95 5.83 -5.65
N LEU A 397 5.06 6.19 -6.59
CA LEU A 397 5.16 7.36 -7.44
C LEU A 397 3.86 8.17 -7.32
N THR A 398 3.98 9.49 -7.32
CA THR A 398 2.82 10.39 -7.40
C THR A 398 2.06 10.18 -8.72
N PRO A 399 0.78 10.57 -8.83
CA PRO A 399 0.04 10.51 -10.10
C PRO A 399 0.77 11.22 -11.25
N VAL A 400 1.44 12.34 -10.95
CA VAL A 400 2.24 13.13 -11.88
C VAL A 400 3.44 12.34 -12.41
N GLU A 401 4.20 11.72 -11.51
CA GLU A 401 5.37 10.91 -11.86
C GLU A 401 4.99 9.63 -12.58
N ASN A 402 3.88 8.99 -12.18
CA ASN A 402 3.33 7.82 -12.88
C ASN A 402 2.96 8.17 -14.33
N PHE A 403 2.19 9.24 -14.54
CA PHE A 403 1.85 9.69 -15.89
C PHE A 403 3.12 9.95 -16.72
N TYR A 404 4.10 10.68 -16.17
CA TYR A 404 5.37 10.91 -16.85
C TYR A 404 6.12 9.61 -17.18
N GLN A 405 6.23 8.69 -16.22
CA GLN A 405 6.92 7.42 -16.41
C GLN A 405 6.25 6.56 -17.50
N ARG A 406 4.91 6.50 -17.52
CA ARG A 406 4.14 5.74 -18.52
C ARG A 406 4.27 6.37 -19.91
N ALA A 407 4.22 7.70 -19.99
CA ALA A 407 4.50 8.44 -21.24
C ALA A 407 5.93 8.21 -21.74
N LEU A 408 6.92 8.15 -20.84
CA LEU A 408 8.31 7.87 -21.18
C LEU A 408 8.52 6.40 -21.63
N ALA A 409 7.82 5.47 -21.00
CA ALA A 409 7.84 4.05 -21.33
C ALA A 409 7.21 3.78 -22.72
N GLY A 410 6.21 4.58 -23.09
CA GLY A 410 5.41 4.38 -24.30
C GLY A 410 4.25 3.42 -24.06
N ASP A 411 3.61 3.50 -22.90
CA ASP A 411 2.51 2.62 -22.48
C ASP A 411 1.21 3.43 -22.28
N PRO A 412 0.43 3.66 -23.36
CA PRO A 412 -0.80 4.44 -23.30
C PRO A 412 -1.93 3.72 -22.55
N ASP A 413 -2.04 2.40 -22.69
CA ASP A 413 -3.12 1.63 -22.04
C ASP A 413 -3.04 1.79 -20.52
N GLU A 414 -1.84 1.67 -19.97
CA GLU A 414 -1.59 1.86 -18.54
C GLU A 414 -1.76 3.32 -18.07
N ALA A 415 -1.46 4.31 -18.93
CA ALA A 415 -1.68 5.73 -18.64
C ALA A 415 -3.18 6.07 -18.64
N ILE A 416 -3.94 5.48 -19.56
CA ILE A 416 -5.40 5.60 -19.66
C ILE A 416 -6.05 5.00 -18.43
N GLU A 417 -5.73 3.75 -18.05
CA GLU A 417 -6.32 3.10 -16.86
C GLU A 417 -6.13 3.93 -15.58
N GLN A 418 -4.96 4.56 -15.41
CA GLN A 418 -4.71 5.48 -14.30
C GLN A 418 -5.55 6.76 -14.40
N ALA A 419 -5.67 7.35 -15.59
CA ALA A 419 -6.50 8.51 -15.82
C ALA A 419 -7.97 8.22 -15.50
N GLU A 420 -8.51 7.11 -16.00
CA GLU A 420 -9.89 6.67 -15.74
C GLU A 420 -10.15 6.47 -14.24
N THR A 421 -9.18 5.88 -13.53
CA THR A 421 -9.28 5.71 -12.06
C THR A 421 -9.38 7.06 -11.36
N LEU A 422 -8.56 8.03 -11.76
CA LEU A 422 -8.56 9.36 -11.15
C LEU A 422 -9.82 10.15 -11.50
N LEU A 423 -10.32 10.05 -12.73
CA LEU A 423 -11.55 10.71 -13.22
C LEU A 423 -12.83 10.22 -12.53
N ARG A 424 -12.78 9.12 -11.77
CA ARG A 424 -13.90 8.73 -10.88
C ARG A 424 -14.16 9.75 -9.79
N ASP A 425 -13.09 10.39 -9.29
CA ASP A 425 -13.13 11.26 -8.11
C ASP A 425 -12.84 12.73 -8.45
N ARG A 426 -12.49 13.05 -9.71
CA ARG A 426 -12.17 14.43 -10.16
C ARG A 426 -12.70 14.72 -11.57
N SER A 427 -12.88 16.00 -11.90
CA SER A 427 -13.24 16.41 -13.27
C SER A 427 -12.08 16.24 -14.25
N LEU A 428 -12.39 16.23 -15.55
CA LEU A 428 -11.38 16.17 -16.61
C LEU A 428 -10.41 17.35 -16.54
N SER A 429 -10.92 18.57 -16.28
CA SER A 429 -10.08 19.75 -16.08
C SER A 429 -9.11 19.58 -14.91
N ALA A 430 -9.58 19.03 -13.78
CA ALA A 430 -8.77 18.80 -12.60
C ALA A 430 -7.68 17.75 -12.84
N TYR A 431 -8.00 16.67 -13.57
CA TYR A 431 -6.99 15.68 -13.98
C TYR A 431 -5.90 16.32 -14.86
N TYR A 432 -6.28 17.11 -15.86
CA TYR A 432 -5.29 17.76 -16.73
C TYR A 432 -4.42 18.77 -15.99
N ASP A 433 -4.99 19.59 -15.12
CA ASP A 433 -4.23 20.59 -14.36
C ASP A 433 -3.34 19.96 -13.28
N GLU A 434 -3.83 18.96 -12.54
CA GLU A 434 -3.10 18.38 -11.42
C GLU A 434 -2.09 17.30 -11.83
N VAL A 435 -2.33 16.61 -12.95
CA VAL A 435 -1.56 15.43 -13.35
C VAL A 435 -0.89 15.63 -14.70
N ALA A 436 -1.65 15.74 -15.79
CA ALA A 436 -1.10 15.70 -17.14
C ALA A 436 -0.16 16.87 -17.41
N ILE A 437 -0.58 18.11 -17.11
CA ILE A 437 0.24 19.31 -17.31
C ILE A 437 1.51 19.25 -16.44
N LYS A 438 1.40 18.91 -15.16
CA LYS A 438 2.57 18.80 -14.28
C LYS A 438 3.53 17.71 -14.73
N GLY A 439 3.02 16.60 -15.25
CA GLY A 439 3.86 15.52 -15.77
C GLY A 439 4.54 15.91 -17.08
N LEU A 440 3.84 16.63 -17.96
CA LEU A 440 4.45 17.25 -19.14
C LEU A 440 5.51 18.29 -18.76
N GLN A 441 5.37 19.02 -17.64
CA GLN A 441 6.41 19.92 -17.14
C GLN A 441 7.66 19.15 -16.66
N LEU A 442 7.50 18.01 -15.97
CA LEU A 442 8.63 17.14 -15.62
C LEU A 442 9.36 16.67 -16.87
N ALA A 443 8.60 16.19 -17.86
CA ALA A 443 9.14 15.77 -19.16
C ALA A 443 9.86 16.93 -19.89
N ALA A 444 9.27 18.13 -19.92
CA ALA A 444 9.84 19.30 -20.59
C ALA A 444 11.18 19.71 -19.97
N ASN A 445 11.25 19.70 -18.63
CA ASN A 445 12.49 19.97 -17.90
C ASN A 445 13.61 18.98 -18.25
N ASP A 446 13.27 17.69 -18.31
CA ASP A 446 14.22 16.63 -18.64
C ASP A 446 14.67 16.69 -20.11
N VAL A 447 13.79 17.09 -21.02
CA VAL A 447 14.16 17.40 -22.42
C VAL A 447 15.14 18.57 -22.48
N VAL A 448 14.88 19.67 -21.74
CA VAL A 448 15.78 20.84 -21.69
C VAL A 448 17.14 20.48 -21.07
N ARG A 449 17.17 19.57 -20.09
CA ARG A 449 18.40 19.04 -19.48
C ARG A 449 19.16 18.05 -20.38
N GLY A 450 18.55 17.62 -21.49
CA GLY A 450 19.14 16.64 -22.41
C GLY A 450 19.17 15.20 -21.89
N SER A 451 18.38 14.87 -20.86
CA SER A 451 18.24 13.50 -20.35
C SER A 451 17.25 12.66 -21.14
N VAL A 452 16.33 13.29 -21.88
CA VAL A 452 15.34 12.63 -22.75
C VAL A 452 15.83 12.61 -24.20
N THR A 453 15.89 11.42 -24.80
CA THR A 453 16.26 11.24 -26.20
C THR A 453 15.11 11.58 -27.16
N ALA A 454 15.40 11.84 -28.43
CA ALA A 454 14.37 12.12 -29.44
C ALA A 454 13.35 10.97 -29.60
N VAL A 455 13.79 9.71 -29.41
CA VAL A 455 12.89 8.54 -29.45
C VAL A 455 11.95 8.53 -28.24
N GLN A 456 12.46 8.88 -27.06
CA GLN A 456 11.65 9.00 -25.85
C GLN A 456 10.67 10.17 -25.93
N LEU A 457 11.08 11.31 -26.51
CA LEU A 457 10.19 12.44 -26.76
C LEU A 457 9.01 12.04 -27.67
N ALA A 458 9.28 11.31 -28.77
CA ALA A 458 8.23 10.79 -29.65
C ALA A 458 7.29 9.80 -28.95
N ARG A 459 7.79 8.99 -27.98
CA ARG A 459 6.94 8.13 -27.16
C ARG A 459 6.02 8.92 -26.25
N ILE A 460 6.54 9.97 -25.60
CA ILE A 460 5.75 10.86 -24.75
C ILE A 460 4.64 11.51 -25.57
N GLU A 461 4.96 11.98 -26.78
CA GLU A 461 3.99 12.55 -27.72
C GLU A 461 2.91 11.56 -28.12
N ALA A 462 3.28 10.37 -28.59
CA ALA A 462 2.33 9.34 -29.00
C ALA A 462 1.41 8.93 -27.83
N THR A 463 2.01 8.61 -26.68
CA THR A 463 1.28 8.17 -25.48
C THR A 463 0.30 9.23 -24.98
N THR A 464 0.71 10.50 -25.00
CA THR A 464 -0.15 11.60 -24.56
C THR A 464 -1.30 11.81 -25.54
N ASN A 465 -1.07 11.74 -26.86
CA ASN A 465 -2.14 11.87 -27.84
C ASN A 465 -3.16 10.72 -27.75
N ASP A 466 -2.68 9.47 -27.62
CA ASP A 466 -3.55 8.30 -27.42
C ASP A 466 -4.41 8.46 -26.16
N LEU A 467 -3.83 8.97 -25.07
CA LEU A 467 -4.56 9.30 -23.85
C LEU A 467 -5.66 10.36 -24.11
N VAL A 468 -5.32 11.46 -24.79
CA VAL A 468 -6.29 12.52 -25.11
C VAL A 468 -7.44 11.99 -25.96
N ASP A 469 -7.13 11.17 -26.97
CA ASP A 469 -8.13 10.59 -27.88
C ASP A 469 -9.15 9.72 -27.12
N VAL A 470 -8.68 8.89 -26.17
CA VAL A 470 -9.57 8.07 -25.35
C VAL A 470 -10.36 8.91 -24.34
N LEU A 471 -9.71 9.90 -23.72
CA LEU A 471 -10.37 10.80 -22.78
C LEU A 471 -11.40 11.73 -23.44
N ASP A 472 -11.46 11.79 -24.78
CA ASP A 472 -12.52 12.51 -25.49
C ASP A 472 -13.91 11.90 -25.31
N GLY A 473 -14.02 10.68 -24.78
CA GLY A 473 -15.30 10.12 -24.33
C GLY A 473 -15.84 10.74 -23.03
N TYR A 474 -14.99 11.38 -22.23
CA TYR A 474 -15.35 11.83 -20.88
C TYR A 474 -15.94 13.25 -20.87
N GLU A 475 -16.94 13.49 -20.00
CA GLU A 475 -17.48 14.84 -19.77
C GLU A 475 -16.64 15.59 -18.71
N ASP A 476 -16.47 16.89 -18.87
CA ASP A 476 -15.81 17.73 -17.87
C ASP A 476 -16.84 18.19 -16.81
N ARG A 477 -17.12 17.31 -15.84
CA ARG A 477 -18.00 17.59 -14.69
C ARG A 477 -17.36 17.10 -13.41
N GLU A 478 -17.63 17.81 -12.33
CA GLU A 478 -17.23 17.39 -10.99
C GLU A 478 -18.07 16.15 -10.61
N PRO A 479 -17.44 15.01 -10.32
CA PRO A 479 -18.19 13.81 -9.97
C PRO A 479 -18.99 14.05 -8.68
N ALA A 480 -20.19 13.48 -8.62
CA ALA A 480 -21.06 13.62 -7.46
C ALA A 480 -20.29 13.14 -6.21
N THR A 481 -20.05 14.04 -5.26
CA THR A 481 -19.31 13.77 -4.04
C THR A 481 -19.89 12.55 -3.32
N HIS A 482 -19.12 11.46 -3.24
CA HIS A 482 -19.40 10.38 -2.32
C HIS A 482 -19.18 10.90 -0.90
N ALA A 483 -20.24 11.42 -0.27
CA ALA A 483 -20.27 11.76 1.15
C ALA A 483 -20.05 10.47 1.97
N GLY A 484 -18.80 10.14 2.27
CA GLY A 484 -18.47 8.92 3.03
C GLY A 484 -17.00 8.69 3.35
N ASP A 485 -16.05 9.19 2.55
CA ASP A 485 -14.62 8.96 2.79
C ASP A 485 -13.94 10.18 3.43
N GLU A 486 -14.24 10.46 4.70
CA GLU A 486 -13.31 11.19 5.58
C GLU A 486 -12.11 10.27 5.89
N ASN A 487 -11.21 10.18 4.92
CA ASN A 487 -10.09 9.25 4.93
C ASN A 487 -8.89 9.85 5.70
N TRP A 488 -8.51 9.22 6.82
CA TRP A 488 -7.41 9.63 7.73
C TRP A 488 -5.98 9.40 7.17
N GLY A 489 -5.81 9.36 5.85
CA GLY A 489 -4.55 8.99 5.19
C GLY A 489 -3.70 10.14 4.66
N VAL A 490 -4.25 11.34 4.47
CA VAL A 490 -3.58 12.41 3.72
C VAL A 490 -3.19 13.56 4.65
N VAL A 491 -1.91 13.62 5.03
CA VAL A 491 -1.31 14.87 5.52
C VAL A 491 -0.82 15.64 4.29
N GLY A 492 -1.74 16.37 3.65
CA GLY A 492 -1.44 17.43 2.67
C GLY A 492 -1.67 18.81 3.30
N PRO A 493 -1.03 19.89 2.80
CA PRO A 493 -1.16 21.22 3.39
C PRO A 493 -2.61 21.73 3.30
N MET A 494 -3.12 22.14 4.47
CA MET A 494 -4.48 22.52 4.80
C MET A 494 -4.89 23.86 4.16
N ALA A 495 -6.04 23.91 3.48
CA ALA A 495 -6.76 25.14 3.10
C ALA A 495 -8.14 25.19 3.78
N PRO A 496 -8.68 26.37 4.11
CA PRO A 496 -9.79 26.52 5.06
C PRO A 496 -11.16 26.29 4.41
N SER A 497 -11.98 25.44 5.03
CA SER A 497 -13.38 25.18 4.65
C SER A 497 -14.34 26.18 5.31
N ALA A 498 -15.29 26.70 4.52
CA ALA A 498 -16.50 27.37 4.98
C ALA A 498 -17.72 26.50 4.70
N VAL A 499 -18.68 26.58 5.60
CA VAL A 499 -19.84 25.70 5.84
C VAL A 499 -21.05 26.15 5.00
N ASP A 500 -21.87 25.24 4.47
CA ASP A 500 -23.33 25.27 4.69
C ASP A 500 -24.06 23.96 4.28
N GLU A 501 -25.03 23.59 5.10
CA GLU A 501 -25.85 22.38 5.05
C GLU A 501 -27.04 22.48 4.06
N ALA A 502 -27.35 21.40 3.33
CA ALA A 502 -28.73 21.13 2.89
C ALA A 502 -28.96 19.64 2.58
N GLN A 503 -30.00 19.08 3.19
CA GLN A 503 -30.49 17.70 3.10
C GLN A 503 -31.21 17.42 1.76
N ALA A 504 -31.02 16.23 1.14
CA ALA A 504 -32.05 15.55 0.33
C ALA A 504 -31.71 14.08 -0.02
N GLN A 505 -32.77 13.26 -0.05
CA GLN A 505 -32.89 11.81 -0.30
C GLN A 505 -32.20 11.24 -1.56
N PRO A 506 -31.89 9.92 -1.62
CA PRO A 506 -31.26 9.29 -2.78
C PRO A 506 -32.28 8.82 -3.84
N PRO A 507 -31.93 8.82 -5.14
CA PRO A 507 -32.59 7.95 -6.10
C PRO A 507 -31.68 6.84 -6.65
N SER A 508 -32.32 5.70 -6.83
CA SER A 508 -31.90 4.41 -7.37
C SER A 508 -31.31 4.42 -8.79
N PRO A 509 -30.52 3.39 -9.18
CA PRO A 509 -29.79 3.34 -10.45
C PRO A 509 -30.70 3.03 -11.65
N ARG A 510 -30.52 3.77 -12.76
CA ARG A 510 -31.12 3.44 -14.07
C ARG A 510 -30.06 3.07 -15.10
N SER A 511 -30.01 1.77 -15.37
CA SER A 511 -30.04 1.12 -16.68
C SER A 511 -29.56 1.93 -17.89
N VAL A 512 -28.35 1.60 -18.35
CA VAL A 512 -27.85 1.89 -19.69
C VAL A 512 -28.65 1.08 -20.72
N ALA A 513 -29.25 1.76 -21.70
CA ALA A 513 -29.78 1.13 -22.92
C ALA A 513 -29.28 1.93 -24.14
N PRO A 514 -28.94 1.26 -25.25
CA PRO A 514 -28.29 1.90 -26.40
C PRO A 514 -29.34 2.47 -27.36
N ALA A 515 -29.15 3.72 -27.79
CA ALA A 515 -29.85 4.31 -28.93
C ALA A 515 -28.78 4.57 -30.01
N ALA A 516 -28.73 3.76 -31.07
CA ALA A 516 -29.54 3.86 -32.28
C ALA A 516 -29.15 5.08 -33.13
N MET A 517 -28.52 4.74 -34.26
CA MET A 517 -28.14 5.60 -35.38
C MET A 517 -29.35 6.35 -35.94
N GLU A 518 -29.35 7.67 -35.86
CA GLU A 518 -30.19 8.53 -36.69
C GLU A 518 -29.31 9.57 -37.39
N GLU A 519 -29.16 9.37 -38.71
CA GLU A 519 -28.83 10.43 -39.65
C GLU A 519 -29.93 11.50 -39.57
N ASN A 520 -29.57 12.72 -39.15
CA ASN A 520 -30.28 13.91 -39.58
C ASN A 520 -29.31 15.06 -39.79
N ALA A 521 -29.04 15.32 -41.06
CA ALA A 521 -28.50 16.56 -41.54
C ALA A 521 -29.52 17.68 -41.30
N SER A 522 -29.24 18.56 -40.33
CA SER A 522 -29.93 19.84 -40.20
C SER A 522 -28.93 20.91 -39.79
N SER A 523 -28.52 21.68 -40.79
CA SER A 523 -28.11 23.09 -40.76
C SER A 523 -28.07 23.74 -39.37
N GLN A 524 -26.86 23.85 -38.80
CA GLN A 524 -26.57 24.81 -37.74
C GLN A 524 -26.75 26.24 -38.29
N PRO A 525 -27.33 27.18 -37.51
CA PRO A 525 -27.24 28.59 -37.86
C PRO A 525 -25.77 29.03 -37.83
N PRO A 526 -25.37 30.12 -38.51
CA PRO A 526 -23.98 30.58 -38.47
C PRO A 526 -23.60 30.88 -37.02
N LEU A 527 -22.70 30.09 -36.43
CA LEU A 527 -22.13 30.39 -35.12
C LEU A 527 -21.46 31.77 -35.20
N ALA A 528 -21.77 32.65 -34.26
CA ALA A 528 -21.10 33.93 -34.15
C ALA A 528 -19.58 33.75 -33.99
N ALA A 529 -18.80 34.67 -34.57
CA ALA A 529 -17.33 34.72 -34.50
C ALA A 529 -16.78 34.60 -33.05
N SER A 530 -17.61 34.86 -32.04
CA SER A 530 -17.30 34.82 -30.61
C SER A 530 -16.87 33.46 -30.08
N ASN A 531 -17.27 32.35 -30.72
CA ASN A 531 -17.04 30.99 -30.18
C ASN A 531 -15.82 30.30 -30.80
N ARG A 532 -15.08 31.02 -31.65
CA ARG A 532 -13.91 30.50 -32.36
C ARG A 532 -12.63 30.92 -31.63
N VAL A 533 -11.90 29.93 -31.12
CA VAL A 533 -10.67 30.12 -30.34
C VAL A 533 -9.46 29.66 -31.15
N LEU A 534 -8.47 30.53 -31.28
CA LEU A 534 -7.20 30.20 -31.92
C LEU A 534 -6.13 29.99 -30.85
N CYS A 535 -5.62 28.77 -30.72
CA CYS A 535 -4.57 28.45 -29.77
C CYS A 535 -3.19 28.50 -30.44
N ILE A 536 -2.22 29.14 -29.79
CA ILE A 536 -0.84 29.25 -30.26
C ILE A 536 0.08 28.72 -29.14
N PRO A 537 0.77 27.59 -29.34
CA PRO A 537 1.73 27.08 -28.38
C PRO A 537 2.96 28.01 -28.30
N GLY A 538 3.64 27.93 -27.17
CA GLY A 538 4.92 28.55 -26.95
C GLY A 538 6.05 27.88 -27.75
N ARG A 539 7.26 27.93 -27.22
CA ARG A 539 8.48 27.42 -27.90
C ARG A 539 9.03 26.15 -27.27
N GLY A 540 8.44 25.71 -26.16
CA GLY A 540 8.83 24.49 -25.48
C GLY A 540 8.56 23.26 -26.33
N PRO A 541 9.33 22.18 -26.15
CA PRO A 541 9.19 20.95 -26.93
C PRO A 541 7.83 20.28 -26.74
N LEU A 542 7.20 20.46 -25.56
CA LEU A 542 5.91 19.85 -25.21
C LEU A 542 4.76 20.88 -25.14
N ASP A 543 5.00 22.14 -25.48
CA ASP A 543 3.94 23.17 -25.55
C ASP A 543 2.81 22.80 -26.53
N PRO A 544 3.09 22.17 -27.71
CA PRO A 544 2.03 21.71 -28.60
C PRO A 544 1.10 20.66 -27.97
N LEU A 545 1.65 19.68 -27.26
CA LEU A 545 0.86 18.64 -26.56
C LEU A 545 -0.04 19.25 -25.48
N ALA A 546 0.52 20.14 -24.67
CA ALA A 546 -0.26 20.83 -23.65
C ALA A 546 -1.36 21.70 -24.26
N THR A 547 -1.14 22.23 -25.47
CA THR A 547 -2.17 22.93 -26.24
C THR A 547 -3.25 21.96 -26.74
N THR A 548 -2.93 20.72 -27.09
CA THR A 548 -3.92 19.69 -27.44
C THR A 548 -4.89 19.42 -26.28
N LEU A 549 -4.38 19.32 -25.04
CA LEU A 549 -5.23 19.20 -23.84
C LEU A 549 -6.20 20.37 -23.69
N LEU A 550 -5.73 21.59 -23.95
CA LEU A 550 -6.57 22.79 -23.92
C LEU A 550 -7.64 22.78 -25.00
N LEU A 551 -7.31 22.36 -26.23
CA LEU A 551 -8.27 22.28 -27.34
C LEU A 551 -9.44 21.35 -27.00
N GLN A 552 -9.14 20.19 -26.41
CA GLN A 552 -10.18 19.26 -25.99
C GLN A 552 -11.10 19.89 -24.93
N LEU A 553 -10.54 20.49 -23.88
CA LEU A 553 -11.34 21.17 -22.86
C LEU A 553 -12.21 22.28 -23.45
N LEU A 554 -11.65 23.12 -24.33
CA LEU A 554 -12.41 24.18 -25.01
C LEU A 554 -13.58 23.59 -25.82
N GLY A 555 -13.35 22.49 -26.55
CA GLY A 555 -14.40 21.76 -27.28
C GLY A 555 -15.52 21.27 -26.36
N LYS A 556 -15.17 20.68 -25.20
CA LYS A 556 -16.13 20.24 -24.17
C LYS A 556 -16.99 21.37 -23.61
N HIS A 557 -16.47 22.60 -23.64
CA HIS A 557 -17.16 23.80 -23.17
C HIS A 557 -17.82 24.63 -24.28
N GLY A 558 -17.96 24.06 -25.49
CA GLY A 558 -18.74 24.66 -26.59
C GLY A 558 -17.97 25.61 -27.50
N PHE A 559 -16.65 25.67 -27.40
CA PHE A 559 -15.81 26.47 -28.29
C PHE A 559 -15.35 25.66 -29.51
N THR A 560 -15.35 26.29 -30.68
CA THR A 560 -14.68 25.75 -31.87
C THR A 560 -13.22 26.20 -31.85
N SER A 561 -12.33 25.34 -31.39
CA SER A 561 -10.91 25.68 -31.23
C SER A 561 -10.01 24.97 -32.24
N ARG A 562 -8.97 25.66 -32.72
CA ARG A 562 -7.87 25.04 -33.48
C ARG A 562 -6.52 25.56 -33.01
N ALA A 563 -5.49 24.73 -33.12
CA ALA A 563 -4.11 25.13 -32.85
C ALA A 563 -3.36 25.46 -34.14
N LEU A 564 -2.52 26.50 -34.10
CA LEU A 564 -1.52 26.78 -35.12
C LEU A 564 -0.12 26.63 -34.52
N PRO A 565 0.87 26.17 -35.29
CA PRO A 565 2.23 26.09 -34.78
C PRO A 565 2.77 27.48 -34.43
N HIS A 566 3.69 27.56 -33.47
CA HIS A 566 4.31 28.82 -33.04
C HIS A 566 4.86 29.67 -34.21
N GLU A 567 5.37 29.00 -35.24
CA GLU A 567 5.95 29.59 -36.45
C GLU A 567 4.93 30.39 -37.27
N ALA A 568 3.64 30.04 -37.22
CA ALA A 568 2.58 30.76 -37.90
C ALA A 568 2.43 32.20 -37.35
N ALA A 569 2.74 32.41 -36.08
CA ALA A 569 2.74 33.73 -35.44
C ALA A 569 4.11 34.46 -35.51
N SER A 570 5.06 33.93 -36.30
CA SER A 570 6.37 34.54 -36.53
C SER A 570 6.27 35.84 -37.34
N ARG A 571 7.35 36.66 -37.35
CA ARG A 571 7.36 37.90 -38.14
C ARG A 571 7.19 37.64 -39.63
N ALA A 572 7.62 36.47 -40.11
CA ALA A 572 7.59 36.11 -41.52
C ALA A 572 6.22 35.63 -41.99
N SER A 573 5.39 35.12 -41.09
CA SER A 573 4.16 34.39 -41.44
C SER A 573 2.88 34.98 -40.84
N ILE A 574 2.98 35.99 -39.97
CA ILE A 574 1.81 36.63 -39.35
C ILE A 574 0.85 37.25 -40.38
N ASP A 575 1.36 37.71 -41.51
CA ASP A 575 0.53 38.31 -42.56
C ASP A 575 -0.33 37.28 -43.28
N SER A 576 0.13 36.02 -43.32
CA SER A 576 -0.58 34.84 -43.86
C SER A 576 -1.43 34.09 -42.83
N LEU A 577 -1.59 34.64 -41.62
CA LEU A 577 -2.40 34.04 -40.58
C LEU A 577 -3.88 34.11 -40.99
N ASP A 578 -4.44 32.98 -41.41
CA ASP A 578 -5.88 32.81 -41.63
C ASP A 578 -6.59 33.02 -40.28
N ALA A 579 -7.22 34.17 -40.06
CA ALA A 579 -7.81 34.53 -38.77
C ALA A 579 -9.08 35.40 -38.91
N ASP A 580 -9.72 35.39 -40.08
CA ASP A 580 -10.78 36.33 -40.47
C ASP A 580 -12.11 36.15 -39.69
N ASP A 581 -12.16 35.24 -38.72
CA ASP A 581 -13.36 34.91 -37.93
C ASP A 581 -13.00 34.40 -36.52
N VAL A 582 -11.89 34.86 -35.93
CA VAL A 582 -11.43 34.44 -34.60
C VAL A 582 -11.83 35.48 -33.57
N GLY A 583 -12.59 35.08 -32.54
CA GLY A 583 -12.98 35.96 -31.43
C GLY A 583 -11.95 36.04 -30.30
N ILE A 584 -11.23 34.93 -30.06
CA ILE A 584 -10.31 34.76 -28.93
C ILE A 584 -9.00 34.10 -29.41
N VAL A 585 -7.86 34.62 -28.98
CA VAL A 585 -6.54 33.98 -29.16
C VAL A 585 -5.99 33.55 -27.81
N CYS A 586 -5.72 32.26 -27.67
CA CYS A 586 -5.08 31.68 -26.49
C CYS A 586 -3.60 31.42 -26.78
N ILE A 587 -2.70 31.97 -25.96
CA ILE A 587 -1.26 31.70 -26.03
C ILE A 587 -0.89 30.81 -24.86
N PHE A 588 -0.30 29.64 -25.12
CA PHE A 588 -0.03 28.65 -24.08
C PHE A 588 1.48 28.41 -23.92
N TYR A 589 2.01 28.59 -22.71
CA TYR A 589 3.39 28.22 -22.36
C TYR A 589 3.39 27.24 -21.18
N LEU A 590 3.90 26.03 -21.41
CA LEU A 590 4.08 25.01 -20.37
C LEU A 590 5.23 25.39 -19.42
N GLN A 591 6.27 26.02 -19.98
CA GLN A 591 7.42 26.55 -19.27
C GLN A 591 7.92 27.82 -19.95
N ILE A 592 8.30 28.81 -19.15
CA ILE A 592 8.94 30.04 -19.63
C ILE A 592 10.20 30.32 -18.83
N ASP A 593 11.36 30.25 -19.48
CA ASP A 593 12.63 30.59 -18.85
C ASP A 593 12.89 32.10 -18.95
N GLY A 594 13.01 32.76 -17.81
CA GLY A 594 13.46 34.16 -17.71
C GLY A 594 12.43 35.23 -18.08
N ILE A 595 12.92 36.41 -18.50
CA ILE A 595 12.07 37.60 -18.75
C ILE A 595 11.22 37.37 -20.01
N PRO A 596 9.87 37.53 -19.96
CA PRO A 596 8.93 37.16 -21.03
C PRO A 596 8.91 38.16 -22.21
N SER A 597 10.07 38.64 -22.63
CA SER A 597 10.22 39.56 -23.76
C SER A 597 9.61 38.97 -25.05
N HIS A 598 9.80 37.67 -25.29
CA HIS A 598 9.24 36.96 -26.43
C HIS A 598 7.71 36.92 -26.43
N LEU A 599 7.09 36.63 -25.28
CA LEU A 599 5.64 36.67 -25.12
C LEU A 599 5.09 38.08 -25.39
N ARG A 600 5.72 39.11 -24.82
CA ARG A 600 5.32 40.51 -25.05
C ARG A 600 5.38 40.90 -26.53
N TYR A 601 6.41 40.47 -27.25
CA TYR A 601 6.51 40.71 -28.70
C TYR A 601 5.48 39.91 -29.51
N LEU A 602 5.10 38.73 -29.05
CA LEU A 602 4.08 37.90 -29.68
C LEU A 602 2.69 38.54 -29.51
N VAL A 603 2.31 38.92 -28.28
CA VAL A 603 1.07 39.63 -27.96
C VAL A 603 0.94 40.92 -28.78
N ARG A 604 1.99 41.76 -28.79
CA ARG A 604 1.99 42.99 -29.60
C ARG A 604 1.78 42.74 -31.09
N ARG A 605 2.36 41.66 -31.64
CA ARG A 605 2.25 41.33 -33.06
C ARG A 605 0.86 40.83 -33.42
N ILE A 606 0.28 39.98 -32.57
CA ILE A 606 -1.08 39.48 -32.74
C ILE A 606 -2.06 40.65 -32.65
N HIS A 607 -1.92 41.52 -31.65
CA HIS A 607 -2.80 42.68 -31.49
C HIS A 607 -2.68 43.69 -32.65
N ALA A 608 -1.48 43.87 -33.21
CA ALA A 608 -1.29 44.73 -34.39
C ALA A 608 -1.98 44.19 -35.65
N ARG A 609 -2.14 42.86 -35.77
CA ARG A 609 -2.81 42.22 -36.91
C ARG A 609 -4.31 42.04 -36.67
N LEU A 610 -4.69 41.75 -35.43
CA LEU A 610 -6.04 41.44 -34.97
C LEU A 610 -6.43 42.39 -33.83
N PRO A 611 -6.83 43.64 -34.14
CA PRO A 611 -7.09 44.66 -33.11
C PRO A 611 -8.34 44.39 -32.27
N ASN A 612 -9.30 43.61 -32.78
CA ASN A 612 -10.60 43.34 -32.14
C ASN A 612 -10.67 41.96 -31.46
N VAL A 613 -9.52 41.34 -31.18
CA VAL A 613 -9.42 39.98 -30.61
C VAL A 613 -8.96 40.04 -29.17
N SER A 614 -9.64 39.26 -28.33
CA SER A 614 -9.28 39.05 -26.94
C SER A 614 -8.13 38.06 -26.81
N ILE A 615 -7.10 38.41 -26.04
CA ILE A 615 -5.91 37.58 -25.87
C ILE A 615 -5.86 37.03 -24.44
N VAL A 616 -5.89 35.71 -24.32
CA VAL A 616 -5.75 34.97 -23.06
C VAL A 616 -4.39 34.27 -23.06
N VAL A 617 -3.62 34.41 -21.98
CA VAL A 617 -2.30 33.79 -21.87
C VAL A 617 -2.28 32.78 -20.71
N GLY A 618 -1.96 31.53 -21.02
CA GLY A 618 -1.66 30.48 -20.04
C GLY A 618 -0.18 30.43 -19.71
N LEU A 619 0.17 30.56 -18.43
CA LEU A 619 1.55 30.55 -17.93
C LEU A 619 1.67 29.58 -16.75
N TRP A 620 2.43 28.51 -16.95
CA TRP A 620 2.82 27.62 -15.85
C TRP A 620 4.28 27.89 -15.45
N ALA A 621 4.49 28.26 -14.19
CA ALA A 621 5.82 28.42 -13.60
C ALA A 621 6.16 27.21 -12.73
N LEU A 622 7.43 26.80 -12.72
CA LEU A 622 7.95 25.94 -11.67
C LEU A 622 8.00 26.74 -10.37
N GLU A 623 7.63 26.06 -9.27
CA GLU A 623 7.59 26.48 -7.87
C GLU A 623 8.35 27.78 -7.51
N ASP A 624 7.71 28.63 -6.70
CA ASP A 624 8.27 29.82 -6.04
C ASP A 624 8.61 31.04 -6.91
N THR A 625 7.71 31.43 -7.82
CA THR A 625 7.58 32.86 -8.13
C THR A 625 6.22 33.34 -7.70
N GLU A 626 6.20 34.02 -6.55
CA GLU A 626 5.14 34.92 -6.10
C GLU A 626 4.44 35.52 -7.32
N LYS A 627 3.15 35.21 -7.46
CA LYS A 627 2.20 35.73 -8.45
C LYS A 627 2.79 36.92 -9.19
N TRP A 628 3.20 36.71 -10.45
CA TRP A 628 3.62 37.76 -11.38
C TRP A 628 2.86 39.05 -11.06
N SER A 629 3.56 40.07 -10.54
CA SER A 629 2.90 41.26 -10.01
C SER A 629 1.96 41.86 -11.07
N ALA A 630 0.86 42.48 -10.64
CA ALA A 630 -0.12 43.09 -11.55
C ALA A 630 0.57 44.03 -12.58
N ASP A 631 1.68 44.67 -12.18
CA ASP A 631 2.50 45.52 -13.04
C ASP A 631 3.18 44.76 -14.19
N LEU A 632 3.70 43.55 -13.95
CA LEU A 632 4.30 42.69 -14.98
C LEU A 632 3.25 42.19 -15.98
N GLN A 633 2.07 41.84 -15.49
CA GLN A 633 0.93 41.43 -16.30
C GLN A 633 0.43 42.57 -17.22
N THR A 634 0.33 43.78 -16.65
CA THR A 634 -0.08 45.00 -17.38
C THR A 634 0.96 45.39 -18.42
N ALA A 635 2.26 45.21 -18.13
CA ALA A 635 3.34 45.50 -19.07
C ALA A 635 3.39 44.55 -20.30
N MET A 636 2.83 43.35 -20.18
CA MET A 636 2.82 42.33 -21.24
C MET A 636 1.65 42.49 -22.23
N GLY A 637 0.56 43.14 -21.84
CA GLY A 637 -0.50 43.62 -22.74
C GLY A 637 -1.57 42.59 -23.16
N ALA A 638 -1.75 41.49 -22.43
CA ALA A 638 -2.90 40.58 -22.60
C ALA A 638 -4.06 40.94 -21.67
N GLU A 639 -5.28 40.49 -22.01
CA GLU A 639 -6.50 40.76 -21.23
C GLU A 639 -6.62 39.88 -19.99
N CYS A 640 -6.12 38.64 -20.04
CA CYS A 640 -6.15 37.71 -18.90
C CYS A 640 -4.90 36.82 -18.89
N TYR A 641 -4.39 36.58 -17.68
CA TYR A 641 -3.36 35.56 -17.41
C TYR A 641 -3.98 34.46 -16.56
N ALA A 642 -3.71 33.21 -16.94
CA ALA A 642 -4.20 32.03 -16.26
C ALA A 642 -3.03 31.08 -15.95
N THR A 643 -3.15 30.39 -14.83
CA THR A 643 -2.16 29.43 -14.30
C THR A 643 -2.68 28.00 -14.28
N SER A 644 -3.92 27.81 -14.73
CA SER A 644 -4.57 26.51 -14.91
C SER A 644 -5.38 26.49 -16.22
N LEU A 645 -5.62 25.32 -16.78
CA LEU A 645 -6.48 25.11 -17.96
C LEU A 645 -7.92 25.49 -17.61
N GLN A 646 -8.37 25.18 -16.39
CA GLN A 646 -9.67 25.60 -15.90
C GLN A 646 -9.83 27.13 -15.88
N GLU A 647 -8.79 27.87 -15.46
CA GLU A 647 -8.77 29.35 -15.50
C GLU A 647 -8.81 29.89 -16.94
N ILE A 648 -8.14 29.24 -17.89
CA ILE A 648 -8.19 29.62 -19.32
C ILE A 648 -9.61 29.44 -19.86
N VAL A 649 -10.23 28.29 -19.63
CA VAL A 649 -11.62 28.03 -20.06
C VAL A 649 -12.58 29.05 -19.44
N ALA A 650 -12.43 29.34 -18.14
CA ALA A 650 -13.23 30.35 -17.46
C ALA A 650 -12.99 31.76 -18.00
N ALA A 651 -11.76 32.11 -18.39
CA ALA A 651 -11.44 33.36 -19.07
C ALA A 651 -12.13 33.46 -20.43
N CYS A 652 -12.09 32.42 -21.25
CA CYS A 652 -12.76 32.39 -22.55
C CYS A 652 -14.28 32.60 -22.41
N LYS A 653 -14.93 31.92 -21.45
CA LYS A 653 -16.36 32.11 -21.16
C LYS A 653 -16.69 33.54 -20.73
N ARG A 654 -15.85 34.15 -19.88
CA ARG A 654 -16.03 35.56 -19.46
C ARG A 654 -15.94 36.53 -20.62
N VAL A 655 -15.00 36.30 -21.55
CA VAL A 655 -14.84 37.12 -22.76
C VAL A 655 -16.09 37.01 -23.65
N GLU A 656 -16.61 35.80 -23.87
CA GLU A 656 -17.83 35.56 -24.65
C GLU A 656 -19.06 36.26 -24.03
N LEU A 657 -19.24 36.14 -22.71
CA LEU A 657 -20.31 36.79 -21.95
C LEU A 657 -20.25 38.33 -22.01
N ASN A 658 -19.05 38.90 -21.98
CA ASN A 658 -18.88 40.35 -22.06
C ASN A 658 -19.15 40.87 -23.49
N ARG A 659 -18.80 40.09 -24.52
CA ARG A 659 -19.02 40.46 -25.92
C ARG A 659 -20.50 40.40 -26.30
N THR A 660 -21.20 39.34 -25.89
CA THR A 660 -22.66 39.22 -26.06
C THR A 660 -23.42 40.36 -25.39
N ARG A 661 -23.03 40.74 -24.16
CA ARG A 661 -23.61 41.93 -23.49
C ARG A 661 -23.31 43.25 -24.20
N ALA A 662 -22.14 43.40 -24.83
CA ALA A 662 -21.79 44.61 -25.57
C ALA A 662 -22.54 44.73 -26.91
N GLU A 663 -22.81 43.60 -27.57
CA GLU A 663 -23.59 43.53 -28.81
C GLU A 663 -25.08 43.78 -28.57
N GLU A 664 -25.64 43.33 -27.44
CA GLU A 664 -27.02 43.66 -27.04
C GLU A 664 -27.22 45.15 -26.68
N ALA A 665 -26.14 45.90 -26.40
CA ALA A 665 -26.20 47.28 -25.94
C ALA A 665 -26.18 48.36 -27.04
N VAL A 666 -26.09 48.01 -28.34
CA VAL A 666 -25.94 48.98 -29.45
C VAL A 666 -26.79 48.59 -30.69
N PRO A 667 -27.73 49.41 -31.23
CA PRO A 667 -28.44 50.59 -30.71
C PRO A 667 -29.99 50.58 -30.91
N LEU A 668 -30.71 51.33 -30.05
CA LEU A 668 -32.05 51.89 -30.30
C LEU A 668 -31.98 53.42 -30.41
N ILE A 669 -30.96 53.97 -31.09
CA ILE A 669 -30.86 55.41 -31.42
C ILE A 669 -30.16 55.56 -32.78
N ALA A 670 -30.90 55.31 -33.86
CA ALA A 670 -30.67 55.87 -35.20
C ALA A 670 -31.84 55.55 -36.13
N ASN A 671 -32.89 56.38 -36.10
CA ASN A 671 -33.60 56.89 -37.28
C ASN A 671 -34.64 57.91 -36.81
N GLY A 672 -34.66 59.06 -37.51
CA GLY A 672 -35.51 60.21 -37.19
C GLY A 672 -36.94 60.12 -37.69
#